data_AF-A0A8H4SS93-F1
#
_entry.id   AF-A0A8H4SS93-F1
#
_cell.length_a   1.000
_cell.length_b   1.000
_cell.length_c   1.000
_cell.angle_alpha   90.00
_cell.angle_beta   90.00
_cell.angle_gamma   90.00
#
_symmetry.space_group_name_H-M   'P 1'
#
loop_
_entity.id
_entity.type
_entity.pdbx_description
1 polymer ?
#
loop_
_entity_poly.entity_id
_entity_poly.type
_entity_poly.pdbx_seq_one_letter_code
_entity_poly.pdbx_strand_id
1 'polypeptide(L)'
;MGSLALPPFKISEVDLAKSLHESCQFGAAHRYGKASTETGMARLSLDDSDKQVRDWFIAYAKSLGLKTSIDQMGNLFAIRPGKNNDLPPVMMGSHLDTQPTGGRYDGILGVISGLEVLRTLNDHGYETEGPIGVVNWTNEEGARFPKMAVSSGVWADVIPLETAWDLREVLAASPKSMKEELDRIGYCGDQPASYRSNPFAAHFELHIEQGPILEDEGLKIGVVHGVQAFKWFNITVNGRDSHAGTTPLYARKDPVLCASKMLVAANTVAKKYDGLATTGIFTTDPGTVNTMAHTVRFTLDLRHVKDEVLAEMVKECEAEFQRISHDDSEKGCEVDWELLVDSPAVKFSQECISVVEQSAADVCSTLPQNAEGKLWRPMISGAGHDSCYTNRVCPTSMIFTPTRSGISHNPTEYCSPEDCALGASVLLGAVLRYDKLQVQSSVIDSGLDLTPMDGAVSQSIFSPGGGINWDISFDQHGIEGSDQPFDFFANGELPNLELLDDPTPSDYGEIPVATPSRTTEPPASPTALFERLSFDQRPEHSTSLIGFSNESDPFSLNHFPYSSSDEVDFYRVAYRRQQHSRDHTVPANPPIHFLQSQTGTAIESQKIVDKCMSALGDREHLEKLVDRETGVALVKLFFRFVFEDLPILSRSVVFEDLNKFVAEASTGLLAGIYALALPFTPWDEKLCLDSAYFKPDVNDLWQVSYTCLQKELHFPRLSTIQIFLLLLNHTPFDVVVVENPFVWSLAASMLAMAQSLGLNVNPSGWKLPPWEVRLRRRLWWAVYVEYTWRAVTHGRSSMISDDDWDVSPLTSADFAIDPTANLPESIRDQSLDYFIRLCSLTGITSGVCRQFFSLRAASRPQVLESLLEQARGPRQQLLKWLEDLPESLALRPEPSDGDVDDSVKSHRSLYVAYYTTHILVLRALLRPIIDSNTQLNHVQSSVETVLQACRGLIQTVIKFIRGLDARHQSAFWPAYTRNCLAYPGLFCYMLCLQKRQPDMTAYDQNLLATWRKTLRTRMQSWPFLRFAIVKVDAIYWKKLYQDQN
;
A
#
# COMPACT_ATOMS: atom_id res chain seq x y z
N MET A 1 39.41 4.37 33.71
CA MET A 1 38.90 5.67 34.21
C MET A 1 37.71 5.36 35.12
N GLY A 2 37.66 5.92 36.33
CA GLY A 2 36.56 5.67 37.27
C GLY A 2 35.23 6.20 36.70
N SER A 3 34.11 5.52 37.00
CA SER A 3 32.77 5.94 36.59
C SER A 3 32.54 7.39 37.05
N LEU A 4 32.53 8.33 36.11
CA LEU A 4 32.08 9.69 36.37
C LEU A 4 30.60 9.58 36.75
N ALA A 5 30.28 9.79 38.02
CA ALA A 5 28.90 9.82 38.49
C ALA A 5 28.16 10.93 37.74
N LEU A 6 27.21 10.52 36.89
CA LEU A 6 26.30 11.42 36.20
C LEU A 6 24.95 11.43 36.93
N PRO A 7 24.21 12.54 36.84
CA PRO A 7 22.84 12.57 37.32
C PRO A 7 21.98 11.54 36.55
N PRO A 8 21.01 10.87 37.20
CA PRO A 8 20.17 9.84 36.58
C PRO A 8 19.03 10.44 35.74
N PHE A 9 19.34 11.46 34.93
CA PHE A 9 18.36 12.10 34.07
C PHE A 9 17.97 11.16 32.92
N LYS A 10 16.69 11.18 32.55
CA LYS A 10 16.15 10.42 31.42
C LYS A 10 15.43 11.38 30.49
N ILE A 11 15.56 11.14 29.19
CA ILE A 11 14.77 11.85 28.19
C ILE A 11 13.33 11.34 28.23
N SER A 12 12.38 12.28 28.23
CA SER A 12 10.95 11.97 28.22
C SER A 12 10.53 11.47 26.83
N GLU A 13 10.06 10.23 26.75
CA GLU A 13 9.52 9.64 25.53
C GLU A 13 8.39 10.49 24.95
N VAL A 14 7.47 10.94 25.81
CA VAL A 14 6.28 11.70 25.41
C VAL A 14 6.67 13.05 24.83
N ASP A 15 7.61 13.75 25.47
CA ASP A 15 8.01 15.07 25.01
C ASP A 15 8.87 15.03 23.76
N LEU A 16 9.82 14.07 23.67
CA LEU A 16 10.62 13.86 22.47
C LEU A 16 9.73 13.52 21.29
N ALA A 17 8.78 12.59 21.46
CA ALA A 17 7.82 12.24 20.42
C ALA A 17 6.98 13.45 20.00
N LYS A 18 6.57 14.29 20.97
CA LYS A 18 5.80 15.51 20.69
C LYS A 18 6.61 16.50 19.85
N SER A 19 7.81 16.89 20.28
CA SER A 19 8.63 17.88 19.56
C SER A 19 9.08 17.34 18.20
N LEU A 20 9.44 16.06 18.10
CA LEU A 20 9.81 15.41 16.84
C LEU A 20 8.65 15.47 15.86
N HIS A 21 7.46 15.03 16.28
CA HIS A 21 6.30 14.99 15.41
C HIS A 21 5.70 16.37 15.09
N GLU A 22 5.88 17.36 15.97
CA GLU A 22 5.57 18.77 15.69
C GLU A 22 6.48 19.31 14.57
N SER A 23 7.79 19.05 14.65
CA SER A 23 8.74 19.44 13.60
C SER A 23 8.43 18.77 12.25
N CYS A 24 7.89 17.54 12.27
CA CYS A 24 7.50 16.82 11.05
C CYS A 24 6.24 17.39 10.38
N GLN A 25 5.46 18.27 11.02
CA GLN A 25 4.28 18.88 10.37
C GLN A 25 4.70 19.75 9.17
N PHE A 26 5.88 20.35 9.25
CA PHE A 26 6.47 21.12 8.17
C PHE A 26 7.10 20.14 7.16
N GLY A 27 6.44 19.95 6.02
CA GLY A 27 6.89 19.01 4.99
C GLY A 27 6.38 17.57 5.16
N ALA A 28 5.34 17.35 5.98
CA ALA A 28 4.62 16.08 6.01
C ALA A 28 4.02 15.77 4.64
N ALA A 29 4.32 14.58 4.11
CA ALA A 29 3.86 14.13 2.80
C ALA A 29 3.64 12.61 2.80
N HIS A 30 3.16 12.04 1.69
CA HIS A 30 3.09 10.58 1.51
C HIS A 30 2.34 9.84 2.63
N ARG A 31 1.14 10.32 2.97
CA ARG A 31 0.28 9.68 3.98
C ARG A 31 0.01 8.22 3.61
N TYR A 32 0.37 7.30 4.51
CA TYR A 32 0.20 5.86 4.30
C TYR A 32 -0.75 5.21 5.31
N GLY A 33 -1.18 5.96 6.34
CA GLY A 33 -2.16 5.50 7.32
C GLY A 33 -3.05 6.61 7.87
N LYS A 34 -3.86 6.23 8.87
CA LYS A 34 -4.91 7.07 9.45
C LYS A 34 -4.41 7.93 10.62
N ALA A 35 -3.40 7.47 11.37
CA ALA A 35 -2.84 8.25 12.45
C ALA A 35 -2.17 9.52 11.91
N SER A 36 -2.11 10.58 12.73
CA SER A 36 -1.42 11.83 12.35
C SER A 36 0.05 11.60 12.04
N THR A 37 0.64 10.57 12.64
CA THR A 37 2.05 10.16 12.50
C THR A 37 2.30 9.15 11.38
N GLU A 38 1.26 8.60 10.74
CA GLU A 38 1.36 7.63 9.63
C GLU A 38 1.46 8.34 8.27
N THR A 39 2.51 9.15 8.13
CA THR A 39 2.84 9.94 6.94
C THR A 39 4.35 10.04 6.80
N GLY A 40 4.87 10.05 5.58
CA GLY A 40 6.29 10.35 5.32
C GLY A 40 6.61 11.85 5.35
N MET A 41 7.78 12.17 4.79
CA MET A 41 8.28 13.54 4.62
C MET A 41 8.61 13.82 3.15
N ALA A 42 8.46 15.09 2.77
CA ALA A 42 8.96 15.65 1.52
C ALA A 42 9.42 17.10 1.78
N ARG A 43 10.44 17.23 2.62
CA ARG A 43 11.03 18.51 3.01
C ARG A 43 12.41 18.66 2.38
N LEU A 44 12.45 19.12 1.14
CA LEU A 44 13.71 19.26 0.42
C LEU A 44 14.50 20.46 0.96
N SER A 45 15.82 20.35 0.97
CA SER A 45 16.68 21.42 1.48
C SER A 45 16.36 22.78 0.83
N LEU A 46 16.27 23.81 1.66
CA LEU A 46 16.01 25.21 1.30
C LEU A 46 14.66 25.48 0.62
N ASP A 47 13.71 24.54 0.66
CA ASP A 47 12.36 24.79 0.18
C ASP A 47 11.54 25.55 1.24
N ASP A 48 10.29 25.89 0.93
CA ASP A 48 9.44 26.64 1.87
C ASP A 48 9.13 25.83 3.14
N SER A 49 9.10 24.51 3.07
CA SER A 49 8.87 23.65 4.23
C SER A 49 10.12 23.50 5.10
N ASP A 50 11.32 23.48 4.50
CA ASP A 50 12.59 23.58 5.22
C ASP A 50 12.72 24.95 5.91
N LYS A 51 12.36 26.04 5.22
CA LYS A 51 12.28 27.36 5.86
C LYS A 51 11.35 27.34 7.08
N GLN A 52 10.15 26.74 6.97
CA GLN A 52 9.19 26.68 8.06
C GLN A 52 9.72 25.92 9.28
N VAL A 53 10.35 24.75 9.08
CA VAL A 53 10.92 24.00 10.21
C VAL A 53 12.12 24.72 10.82
N ARG A 54 12.92 25.43 10.02
CA ARG A 54 14.02 26.26 10.52
C ARG A 54 13.53 27.44 11.36
N ASP A 55 12.46 28.11 10.92
CA ASP A 55 11.83 29.19 11.68
C ASP A 55 11.30 28.66 13.02
N TRP A 56 10.65 27.48 13.00
CA TRP A 56 10.20 26.77 14.19
C TRP A 56 11.36 26.40 15.11
N PHE A 57 12.46 25.84 14.58
CA PHE A 57 13.65 25.47 15.35
C PHE A 57 14.23 26.69 16.09
N ILE A 58 14.38 27.83 15.41
CA ILE A 58 14.90 29.06 16.02
C ILE A 58 13.95 29.55 17.12
N ALA A 59 12.64 29.54 16.87
CA ALA A 59 11.65 29.95 17.86
C ALA A 59 11.66 29.04 19.10
N TYR A 60 11.72 27.72 18.88
CA TYR A 60 11.76 26.71 19.92
C TYR A 60 13.05 26.84 20.75
N ALA A 61 14.21 26.92 20.11
CA ALA A 61 15.49 27.11 20.77
C ALA A 61 15.53 28.40 21.63
N LYS A 62 15.01 29.51 21.11
CA LYS A 62 14.89 30.77 21.87
C LYS A 62 13.95 30.64 23.06
N SER A 63 12.86 29.88 22.95
CA SER A 63 11.95 29.62 24.06
C SER A 63 12.61 28.86 25.22
N LEU A 64 13.64 28.06 24.91
CA LEU A 64 14.50 27.37 25.88
C LEU A 64 15.66 28.26 26.40
N GLY A 65 15.71 29.54 26.00
CA GLY A 65 16.78 30.47 26.40
C GLY A 65 18.12 30.22 25.69
N LEU A 66 18.13 29.49 24.57
CA LEU A 66 19.36 29.18 23.83
C LEU A 66 19.77 30.34 22.92
N LYS A 67 21.08 30.51 22.74
CA LYS A 67 21.63 31.48 21.78
C LYS A 67 21.66 30.86 20.38
N THR A 68 20.90 31.43 19.46
CA THR A 68 20.82 30.96 18.07
C THR A 68 21.70 31.77 17.12
N SER A 69 22.36 31.13 16.17
CA SER A 69 23.11 31.78 15.08
C SER A 69 23.00 31.00 13.76
N ILE A 70 23.22 31.70 12.65
CA ILE A 70 23.14 31.18 11.28
C ILE A 70 24.43 31.57 10.54
N ASP A 71 25.04 30.62 9.82
CA ASP A 71 26.21 30.89 8.98
C ASP A 71 25.86 31.09 7.49
N GLN A 72 26.89 31.34 6.68
CA GLN A 72 26.79 31.58 5.24
C GLN A 72 26.17 30.43 4.43
N MET A 73 26.15 29.20 4.97
CA MET A 73 25.50 28.04 4.37
C MET A 73 24.13 27.73 5.00
N GLY A 74 23.66 28.59 5.90
CA GLY A 74 22.38 28.42 6.58
C GLY A 74 22.39 27.37 7.67
N ASN A 75 23.55 26.90 8.13
CA ASN A 75 23.62 26.00 9.27
C ASN A 75 23.07 26.73 10.51
N LEU A 76 22.24 26.05 11.29
CA LEU A 76 21.66 26.61 12.50
C LEU A 76 22.37 26.06 13.72
N PHE A 77 22.83 26.96 14.58
CA PHE A 77 23.45 26.60 15.85
C PHE A 77 22.59 27.14 16.99
N ALA A 78 22.24 26.31 17.95
CA ALA A 78 21.54 26.69 19.18
C ALA A 78 22.38 26.27 20.39
N ILE A 79 22.96 27.24 21.10
CA ILE A 79 23.95 26.98 22.15
C ILE A 79 23.39 27.38 23.52
N ARG A 80 23.54 26.47 24.48
CA ARG A 80 23.32 26.68 25.90
C ARG A 80 24.64 27.06 26.58
N PRO A 81 24.68 28.15 27.38
CA PRO A 81 25.88 28.51 28.12
C PRO A 81 26.22 27.48 29.21
N GLY A 82 27.51 27.32 29.49
CA GLY A 82 28.03 26.58 30.64
C GLY A 82 28.70 27.51 31.66
N LYS A 83 29.40 26.92 32.63
CA LYS A 83 30.20 27.67 33.63
C LYS A 83 31.33 28.46 32.99
N ASN A 84 32.01 27.85 32.02
CA ASN A 84 33.09 28.46 31.26
C ASN A 84 32.71 28.56 29.77
N ASN A 85 32.21 29.72 29.37
CA ASN A 85 31.80 29.99 27.99
C ASN A 85 32.95 30.33 27.04
N ASP A 86 34.20 30.34 27.53
CA ASP A 86 35.39 30.49 26.68
C ASP A 86 35.82 29.16 26.04
N LEU A 87 35.27 28.03 26.52
CA LEU A 87 35.48 26.72 25.90
C LEU A 87 34.63 26.58 24.62
N PRO A 88 35.13 25.88 23.58
CA PRO A 88 34.30 25.53 22.45
C PRO A 88 33.16 24.59 22.88
N PRO A 89 31.97 24.67 22.27
CA PRO A 89 30.84 23.86 22.68
C PRO A 89 30.98 22.38 22.32
N VAL A 90 30.42 21.50 23.16
CA VAL A 90 30.09 20.13 22.75
C VAL A 90 28.79 20.18 21.96
N MET A 91 28.86 19.80 20.69
CA MET A 91 27.74 19.90 19.78
C MET A 91 27.07 18.55 19.58
N MET A 92 25.74 18.57 19.61
CA MET A 92 24.88 17.52 19.12
C MET A 92 24.28 17.97 17.80
N GLY A 93 23.91 17.08 16.90
CA GLY A 93 23.19 17.53 15.71
C GLY A 93 23.17 16.54 14.59
N SER A 94 22.44 16.94 13.55
CA SER A 94 22.26 16.23 12.29
C SER A 94 21.59 17.22 11.30
N HIS A 95 20.61 16.78 10.51
CA HIS A 95 19.90 17.59 9.52
C HIS A 95 18.37 17.56 9.68
N LEU A 96 17.70 18.56 9.11
CA LEU A 96 16.23 18.64 9.04
C LEU A 96 15.71 18.46 7.62
N ASP A 97 16.52 18.63 6.57
CA ASP A 97 16.09 18.30 5.21
C ASP A 97 15.96 16.78 5.01
N THR A 98 15.12 16.36 4.07
CA THR A 98 14.79 14.95 3.80
C THR A 98 14.88 14.65 2.31
N GLN A 99 14.95 13.36 1.96
CA GLN A 99 14.63 12.88 0.61
C GLN A 99 13.22 13.31 0.13
N PRO A 100 12.94 13.28 -1.20
CA PRO A 100 11.61 13.60 -1.75
C PRO A 100 10.51 12.66 -1.26
N THR A 101 10.87 11.43 -0.87
CA THR A 101 10.01 10.42 -0.26
C THR A 101 10.61 9.92 1.06
N GLY A 102 11.08 10.86 1.88
CA GLY A 102 11.78 10.57 3.14
C GLY A 102 10.88 10.06 4.26
N GLY A 103 11.54 9.55 5.30
CA GLY A 103 10.92 9.18 6.57
C GLY A 103 10.86 10.34 7.57
N ARG A 104 10.31 10.08 8.76
CA ARG A 104 10.12 11.10 9.81
C ARG A 104 11.29 11.17 10.80
N TYR A 105 12.29 10.29 10.68
CA TYR A 105 13.31 10.07 11.72
C TYR A 105 14.71 10.33 11.21
N ASP A 106 14.99 10.02 9.93
CA ASP A 106 16.22 10.36 9.22
C ASP A 106 16.62 11.83 9.40
N GLY A 107 17.80 12.09 9.96
CA GLY A 107 18.29 13.39 10.43
C GLY A 107 17.53 14.03 11.59
N ILE A 108 16.21 14.14 11.45
CA ILE A 108 15.29 14.84 12.35
C ILE A 108 15.45 14.35 13.79
N LEU A 109 15.59 13.03 13.99
CA LEU A 109 15.78 12.44 15.30
C LEU A 109 17.00 13.05 16.01
N GLY A 110 18.12 13.24 15.32
CA GLY A 110 19.35 13.78 15.92
C GLY A 110 19.20 15.23 16.36
N VAL A 111 18.64 16.08 15.49
CA VAL A 111 18.44 17.51 15.79
C VAL A 111 17.47 17.70 16.95
N ILE A 112 16.33 17.01 16.92
CA ILE A 112 15.30 17.15 17.95
C ILE A 112 15.75 16.53 19.27
N SER A 113 16.48 15.41 19.25
CA SER A 113 17.04 14.82 20.47
C SER A 113 18.06 15.75 21.13
N GLY A 114 18.87 16.47 20.35
CA GLY A 114 19.75 17.50 20.89
C GLY A 114 19.00 18.62 21.61
N LEU A 115 17.89 19.11 21.02
CA LEU A 115 17.05 20.13 21.67
C LEU A 115 16.42 19.62 22.96
N GLU A 116 15.99 18.36 22.95
CA GLU A 116 15.39 17.70 24.10
C GLU A 116 16.39 17.46 25.24
N VAL A 117 17.65 17.17 24.91
CA VAL A 117 18.77 17.14 25.88
C VAL A 117 18.92 18.51 26.55
N LEU A 118 18.95 19.60 25.78
CA LEU A 118 19.10 20.95 26.33
C LEU A 118 17.89 21.36 27.20
N ARG A 119 16.67 21.00 26.77
CA ARG A 119 15.45 21.21 27.56
C ARG A 119 15.51 20.46 28.89
N THR A 120 15.86 19.17 28.86
CA THR A 120 15.99 18.34 30.06
C THR A 120 16.98 18.94 31.05
N LEU A 121 18.12 19.44 30.58
CA LEU A 121 19.12 20.09 31.44
C LEU A 121 18.63 21.41 32.03
N ASN A 122 17.83 22.18 31.28
CA ASN A 122 17.19 23.39 31.78
C ASN A 122 16.14 23.08 32.85
N ASP A 123 15.28 22.09 32.62
CA ASP A 123 14.22 21.70 33.56
C ASP A 123 14.79 21.23 34.91
N HIS A 124 15.96 20.61 34.90
CA HIS A 124 16.67 20.16 36.10
C HIS A 124 17.64 21.21 36.67
N GLY A 125 17.76 22.38 36.05
CA GLY A 125 18.71 23.43 36.46
C GLY A 125 20.16 22.95 36.47
N TYR A 126 20.52 21.99 35.61
CA TYR A 126 21.86 21.41 35.59
C TYR A 126 22.85 22.31 34.86
N GLU A 127 23.93 22.69 35.52
CA GLU A 127 24.96 23.55 34.93
C GLU A 127 26.14 22.71 34.41
N THR A 128 26.41 22.79 33.11
CA THR A 128 27.54 22.11 32.44
C THR A 128 28.84 22.88 32.62
N GLU A 129 29.97 22.22 32.45
CA GLU A 129 31.28 22.86 32.59
C GLU A 129 31.57 23.83 31.45
N GLY A 130 31.41 23.38 30.20
CA GLY A 130 31.47 24.20 28.99
C GLY A 130 30.08 24.42 28.36
N PRO A 131 30.01 25.24 27.30
CA PRO A 131 28.79 25.37 26.52
C PRO A 131 28.47 24.06 25.80
N ILE A 132 27.19 23.78 25.61
CA ILE A 132 26.72 22.64 24.83
C ILE A 132 25.62 23.10 23.88
N GLY A 133 25.53 22.50 22.70
CA GLY A 133 24.64 23.03 21.66
C GLY A 133 24.11 22.00 20.70
N VAL A 134 23.21 22.47 19.83
CA VAL A 134 22.62 21.71 18.74
C VAL A 134 22.96 22.37 17.41
N VAL A 135 23.34 21.57 16.42
CA VAL A 135 23.48 21.99 15.02
C VAL A 135 22.44 21.31 14.14
N ASN A 136 21.86 22.08 13.22
CA ASN A 136 21.14 21.58 12.06
C ASN A 136 21.94 21.96 10.80
N TRP A 137 22.51 20.96 10.13
CA TRP A 137 23.27 21.12 8.89
C TRP A 137 22.35 21.26 7.68
N THR A 138 22.77 22.05 6.70
CA THR A 138 22.00 22.27 5.47
C THR A 138 22.36 21.25 4.37
N ASN A 139 21.34 20.63 3.77
CA ASN A 139 21.48 19.78 2.57
C ASN A 139 22.40 18.57 2.83
N GLU A 140 22.11 17.84 3.91
CA GLU A 140 22.80 16.59 4.18
C GLU A 140 22.46 15.57 3.10
N GLU A 141 21.17 15.44 2.77
CA GLU A 141 20.66 14.37 1.91
C GLU A 141 21.16 14.46 0.47
N GLY A 142 21.56 15.65 0.03
CA GLY A 142 21.96 15.92 -1.35
C GLY A 142 20.85 15.70 -2.38
N ALA A 143 19.59 15.65 -1.95
CA ALA A 143 18.45 15.29 -2.80
C ALA A 143 18.09 16.38 -3.81
N ARG A 144 17.96 17.62 -3.33
CA ARG A 144 17.64 18.79 -4.19
C ARG A 144 18.88 19.32 -4.89
N PHE A 145 19.99 19.41 -4.16
CA PHE A 145 21.30 19.83 -4.66
C PHE A 145 22.27 18.66 -4.56
N PRO A 146 22.86 18.16 -5.67
CA PRO A 146 23.42 16.81 -5.79
C PRO A 146 24.81 16.67 -5.16
N LYS A 147 24.92 16.98 -3.86
CA LYS A 147 26.11 16.79 -3.05
C LYS A 147 25.70 16.60 -1.58
N MET A 148 25.84 15.39 -1.09
CA MET A 148 25.50 15.06 0.30
C MET A 148 26.44 15.74 1.31
N ALA A 149 25.92 16.03 2.51
CA ALA A 149 26.62 16.69 3.62
C ALA A 149 27.47 17.90 3.19
N VAL A 150 26.99 18.64 2.19
CA VAL A 150 27.78 19.71 1.57
C VAL A 150 28.10 20.82 2.58
N SER A 151 27.14 21.14 3.45
CA SER A 151 27.28 22.27 4.36
C SER A 151 28.23 21.99 5.53
N SER A 152 28.19 20.78 6.10
CA SER A 152 29.20 20.36 7.10
C SER A 152 30.59 20.22 6.48
N GLY A 153 30.69 19.83 5.21
CA GLY A 153 31.95 19.84 4.47
C GLY A 153 32.49 21.25 4.17
N VAL A 154 31.63 22.25 3.96
CA VAL A 154 32.04 23.67 3.90
C VAL A 154 32.53 24.13 5.27
N TRP A 155 31.76 23.85 6.32
CA TRP A 155 32.15 24.19 7.69
C TRP A 155 33.51 23.56 8.08
N ALA A 156 33.79 22.33 7.63
CA ALA A 156 35.08 21.68 7.87
C ALA A 156 36.24 22.21 7.00
N ASP A 157 36.03 23.26 6.20
CA ASP A 157 36.95 23.79 5.18
C ASP A 157 37.37 22.75 4.11
N VAL A 158 36.59 21.68 3.90
CA VAL A 158 36.89 20.62 2.92
C VAL A 158 36.28 20.96 1.55
N ILE A 159 35.12 21.62 1.54
CA ILE A 159 34.42 22.07 0.34
C ILE A 159 34.50 23.60 0.29
N PRO A 160 34.98 24.22 -0.81
CA PRO A 160 34.93 25.67 -0.95
C PRO A 160 33.48 26.19 -0.92
N LEU A 161 33.26 27.31 -0.22
CA LEU A 161 31.93 27.92 -0.07
C LEU A 161 31.29 28.24 -1.42
N GLU A 162 32.07 28.81 -2.35
CA GLU A 162 31.60 29.17 -3.69
C GLU A 162 31.15 27.94 -4.47
N THR A 163 31.89 26.83 -4.37
CA THR A 163 31.53 25.55 -5.00
C THR A 163 30.19 25.04 -4.48
N ALA A 164 29.94 25.14 -3.18
CA ALA A 164 28.67 24.72 -2.59
C ALA A 164 27.52 25.65 -3.01
N TRP A 165 27.76 26.96 -2.99
CA TRP A 165 26.80 27.97 -3.42
C TRP A 165 26.36 27.81 -4.88
N ASP A 166 27.28 27.41 -5.77
CA ASP A 166 27.02 27.21 -7.19
C ASP A 166 26.28 25.91 -7.53
N LEU A 167 26.10 24.99 -6.57
CA LEU A 167 25.34 23.76 -6.79
C LEU A 167 23.92 24.08 -7.24
N ARG A 168 23.49 23.43 -8.34
CA ARG A 168 22.19 23.64 -8.98
C ARG A 168 21.20 22.54 -8.61
N GLU A 169 19.94 22.90 -8.55
CA GLU A 169 18.84 21.96 -8.38
C GLU A 169 18.75 20.94 -9.52
N VAL A 170 18.35 19.70 -9.21
CA VAL A 170 18.22 18.64 -10.22
C VAL A 170 16.77 18.26 -10.57
N LEU A 171 15.78 18.73 -9.81
CA LEU A 171 14.36 18.38 -9.99
C LEU A 171 13.49 19.51 -10.58
N ALA A 172 14.06 20.69 -10.80
CA ALA A 172 13.33 21.87 -11.27
C ALA A 172 13.50 22.11 -12.77
N ALA A 173 12.42 22.56 -13.44
CA ALA A 173 12.48 22.95 -14.86
C ALA A 173 13.38 24.17 -15.13
N SER A 174 13.61 25.00 -14.10
CA SER A 174 14.54 26.14 -14.15
C SER A 174 15.42 26.13 -12.89
N PRO A 175 16.52 25.36 -12.88
CA PRO A 175 17.35 25.12 -11.70
C PRO A 175 17.91 26.38 -11.03
N LYS A 176 17.60 26.56 -9.74
CA LYS A 176 18.24 27.55 -8.87
C LYS A 176 19.52 27.04 -8.24
N SER A 177 20.40 27.95 -7.85
CA SER A 177 21.60 27.62 -7.08
C SER A 177 21.31 27.58 -5.57
N MET A 178 22.13 26.90 -4.78
CA MET A 178 21.99 26.91 -3.32
C MET A 178 22.04 28.32 -2.76
N LYS A 179 22.90 29.18 -3.30
CA LYS A 179 23.00 30.59 -2.89
C LYS A 179 21.71 31.36 -3.13
N GLU A 180 21.13 31.24 -4.33
CA GLU A 180 19.85 31.87 -4.65
C GLU A 180 18.74 31.43 -3.69
N GLU A 181 18.67 30.15 -3.35
CA GLU A 181 17.65 29.63 -2.42
C GLU A 181 17.90 30.05 -0.98
N LEU A 182 19.14 30.02 -0.49
CA LEU A 182 19.52 30.54 0.83
C LEU A 182 19.12 32.02 0.99
N ASP A 183 19.38 32.83 -0.04
CA ASP A 183 19.02 34.25 -0.07
C ASP A 183 17.49 34.42 -0.12
N ARG A 184 16.79 33.59 -0.92
CA ARG A 184 15.32 33.62 -1.04
C ARG A 184 14.63 33.34 0.30
N ILE A 185 15.10 32.34 1.05
CA ILE A 185 14.49 31.99 2.33
C ILE A 185 15.01 32.84 3.49
N GLY A 186 16.05 33.66 3.27
CA GLY A 186 16.64 34.53 4.29
C GLY A 186 17.56 33.79 5.28
N TYR A 187 18.19 32.70 4.85
CA TYR A 187 19.06 31.86 5.68
C TYR A 187 20.53 31.91 5.25
N CYS A 188 20.94 32.77 4.30
CA CYS A 188 22.35 33.09 4.16
C CYS A 188 22.78 34.03 5.30
N GLY A 189 23.33 33.46 6.38
CA GLY A 189 23.79 34.20 7.54
C GLY A 189 25.10 34.94 7.31
N ASP A 190 25.42 35.87 8.22
CA ASP A 190 26.62 36.70 8.15
C ASP A 190 27.87 36.01 8.72
N GLN A 191 27.70 34.95 9.51
CA GLN A 191 28.82 34.23 10.13
C GLN A 191 29.54 33.36 9.08
N PRO A 192 30.89 33.32 9.07
CA PRO A 192 31.60 32.44 8.17
C PRO A 192 31.23 30.97 8.45
N ALA A 193 30.90 30.23 7.39
CA ALA A 193 30.64 28.79 7.46
C ALA A 193 31.99 28.06 7.55
N SER A 194 32.65 28.15 8.70
CA SER A 194 33.96 27.54 8.96
C SER A 194 34.13 27.18 10.43
N TYR A 195 34.76 26.03 10.68
CA TYR A 195 35.11 25.54 12.01
C TYR A 195 36.11 26.46 12.72
N ARG A 196 36.83 27.31 11.98
CA ARG A 196 37.77 28.28 12.56
C ARG A 196 37.06 29.45 13.24
N SER A 197 35.95 29.91 12.66
CA SER A 197 35.12 30.98 13.23
C SER A 197 34.12 30.45 14.25
N ASN A 198 33.75 29.17 14.15
CA ASN A 198 32.81 28.51 15.06
C ASN A 198 33.33 27.11 15.45
N PRO A 199 34.36 27.01 16.32
CA PRO A 199 35.00 25.74 16.66
C PRO A 199 34.18 24.89 17.62
N PHE A 200 34.21 23.57 17.44
CA PHE A 200 33.55 22.61 18.34
C PHE A 200 34.58 21.84 19.15
N ALA A 201 34.22 21.51 20.40
CA ALA A 201 35.05 20.65 21.24
C ALA A 201 34.85 19.17 20.92
N ALA A 202 33.64 18.80 20.52
CA ALA A 202 33.28 17.52 19.91
C ALA A 202 31.92 17.60 19.22
N HIS A 203 31.64 16.62 18.37
CA HIS A 203 30.35 16.41 17.73
C HIS A 203 29.79 15.01 18.05
N PHE A 204 28.54 14.95 18.50
CA PHE A 204 27.82 13.69 18.70
C PHE A 204 26.52 13.68 17.89
N GLU A 205 26.37 12.69 17.03
CA GLU A 205 25.17 12.57 16.18
C GLU A 205 24.38 11.32 16.56
N LEU A 206 23.13 11.52 16.96
CA LEU A 206 22.16 10.45 17.10
C LEU A 206 21.42 10.30 15.78
N HIS A 207 21.37 9.08 15.27
CA HIS A 207 20.71 8.78 14.00
C HIS A 207 19.98 7.45 14.09
N ILE A 208 19.01 7.22 13.21
CA ILE A 208 18.50 5.86 12.98
C ILE A 208 19.54 5.03 12.23
N GLU A 209 19.55 3.71 12.41
CA GLU A 209 20.50 2.83 11.72
C GLU A 209 20.38 2.89 10.20
N GLN A 210 19.16 3.08 9.67
CA GLN A 210 18.80 2.94 8.25
C GLN A 210 19.02 1.52 7.69
N GLY A 211 19.31 0.56 8.58
CA GLY A 211 19.54 -0.84 8.30
C GLY A 211 18.84 -1.73 9.33
N PRO A 212 18.81 -3.06 9.10
CA PRO A 212 18.02 -3.97 9.91
C PRO A 212 18.78 -4.60 11.09
N ILE A 213 20.09 -4.36 11.26
CA ILE A 213 20.97 -5.16 12.15
C ILE A 213 20.50 -5.09 13.60
N LEU A 214 20.19 -3.90 14.11
CA LEU A 214 19.74 -3.75 15.50
C LEU A 214 18.37 -4.38 15.73
N GLU A 215 17.44 -4.30 14.77
CA GLU A 215 16.12 -4.95 14.89
C GLU A 215 16.25 -6.48 14.81
N ASP A 216 16.99 -7.00 13.82
CA ASP A 216 17.18 -8.44 13.58
C ASP A 216 17.83 -9.14 14.78
N GLU A 217 18.76 -8.46 15.46
CA GLU A 217 19.46 -8.97 16.64
C GLU A 217 18.76 -8.62 17.97
N GLY A 218 17.64 -7.89 17.93
CA GLY A 218 16.91 -7.47 19.13
C GLY A 218 17.73 -6.55 20.05
N LEU A 219 18.57 -5.70 19.48
CA LEU A 219 19.41 -4.72 20.17
C LEU A 219 18.75 -3.33 20.15
N LYS A 220 19.11 -2.48 21.11
CA LYS A 220 18.52 -1.15 21.30
C LYS A 220 19.44 -0.01 20.87
N ILE A 221 20.76 -0.19 20.91
CA ILE A 221 21.73 0.87 20.63
C ILE A 221 22.91 0.35 19.79
N GLY A 222 23.21 1.04 18.71
CA GLY A 222 24.45 0.88 17.95
C GLY A 222 25.46 1.95 18.36
N VAL A 223 26.65 1.55 18.80
CA VAL A 223 27.76 2.47 19.07
C VAL A 223 28.61 2.54 17.80
N VAL A 224 28.52 3.65 17.08
CA VAL A 224 29.13 3.75 15.75
C VAL A 224 30.61 4.10 15.88
N HIS A 225 31.47 3.22 15.37
CA HIS A 225 32.93 3.37 15.41
C HIS A 225 33.48 4.09 14.17
N GLY A 226 32.68 4.19 13.12
CA GLY A 226 33.09 4.80 11.86
C GLY A 226 32.04 4.67 10.77
N VAL A 227 32.40 5.11 9.56
CA VAL A 227 31.57 5.03 8.36
C VAL A 227 32.36 4.29 7.28
N GLN A 228 31.69 3.39 6.54
CA GLN A 228 32.35 2.66 5.46
C GLN A 228 32.78 3.58 4.31
N ALA A 229 33.80 3.17 3.57
CA ALA A 229 34.22 3.86 2.35
C ALA A 229 33.20 3.63 1.23
N PHE A 230 33.04 4.61 0.35
CA PHE A 230 32.27 4.44 -0.89
C PHE A 230 32.81 5.28 -2.03
N LYS A 231 32.61 4.78 -3.26
CA LYS A 231 32.86 5.52 -4.50
C LYS A 231 31.66 5.43 -5.42
N TRP A 232 31.25 6.58 -5.95
CA TRP A 232 30.17 6.66 -6.93
C TRP A 232 30.73 7.01 -8.30
N PHE A 233 30.26 6.31 -9.31
CA PHE A 233 30.64 6.52 -10.69
C PHE A 233 29.42 6.75 -11.56
N ASN A 234 29.56 7.58 -12.58
CA ASN A 234 28.69 7.61 -13.73
C ASN A 234 29.38 6.83 -14.86
N ILE A 235 28.70 5.79 -15.35
CA ILE A 235 29.21 4.92 -16.39
C ILE A 235 28.44 5.19 -17.68
N THR A 236 29.16 5.51 -18.74
CA THR A 236 28.57 5.67 -20.08
C THR A 236 29.03 4.53 -20.97
N VAL A 237 28.09 3.77 -21.51
CA VAL A 237 28.34 2.69 -22.47
C VAL A 237 27.87 3.14 -23.84
N ASN A 238 28.82 3.32 -24.76
CA ASN A 238 28.57 3.75 -26.13
C ASN A 238 28.60 2.55 -27.09
N GLY A 239 27.49 2.35 -27.79
CA GLY A 239 27.29 1.33 -28.80
C GLY A 239 26.94 1.95 -30.15
N ARG A 240 25.97 1.36 -30.86
CA ARG A 240 25.47 1.91 -32.11
C ARG A 240 23.98 1.61 -32.27
N ASP A 241 23.19 2.65 -32.50
CA ASP A 241 21.80 2.51 -32.84
C ASP A 241 21.63 1.87 -34.23
N SER A 242 20.73 0.91 -34.32
CA SER A 242 20.32 0.32 -35.60
C SER A 242 18.97 -0.36 -35.44
N HIS A 243 18.28 -0.58 -36.55
CA HIS A 243 16.95 -1.19 -36.54
C HIS A 243 17.00 -2.63 -36.01
N ALA A 244 16.16 -2.93 -35.01
CA ALA A 244 16.20 -4.17 -34.23
C ALA A 244 15.88 -5.42 -35.06
N GLY A 245 15.06 -5.30 -36.10
CA GLY A 245 14.63 -6.42 -36.95
C GLY A 245 15.58 -6.75 -38.10
N THR A 246 16.40 -5.80 -38.54
CA THR A 246 17.25 -5.96 -39.74
C THR A 246 18.73 -6.08 -39.40
N THR A 247 19.13 -5.76 -38.18
CA THR A 247 20.52 -5.88 -37.73
C THR A 247 20.75 -7.27 -37.11
N PRO A 248 21.49 -8.17 -37.78
CA PRO A 248 21.76 -9.51 -37.26
C PRO A 248 22.68 -9.42 -36.04
N LEU A 249 22.61 -10.42 -35.13
CA LEU A 249 23.32 -10.40 -33.85
C LEU A 249 24.83 -10.12 -34.00
N TYR A 250 25.52 -10.83 -34.89
CA TYR A 250 26.96 -10.66 -35.14
C TYR A 250 27.39 -9.24 -35.55
N ALA A 251 26.46 -8.39 -35.97
CA ALA A 251 26.72 -7.02 -36.42
C ALA A 251 26.32 -5.95 -35.39
N ARG A 252 25.85 -6.35 -34.20
CA ARG A 252 25.35 -5.43 -33.17
C ARG A 252 26.48 -4.86 -32.32
N LYS A 253 26.31 -3.60 -31.91
CA LYS A 253 27.04 -2.95 -30.81
C LYS A 253 25.98 -2.50 -29.81
N ASP A 254 25.42 -3.45 -29.06
CA ASP A 254 24.24 -3.22 -28.23
C ASP A 254 24.66 -2.78 -26.81
N PRO A 255 24.55 -1.48 -26.48
CA PRO A 255 25.01 -0.97 -25.19
C PRO A 255 24.08 -1.38 -24.03
N VAL A 256 22.82 -1.73 -24.30
CA VAL A 256 21.88 -2.19 -23.26
C VAL A 256 22.24 -3.59 -22.80
N LEU A 257 22.53 -4.49 -23.74
CA LEU A 257 23.01 -5.83 -23.40
C LEU A 257 24.36 -5.77 -22.67
N CYS A 258 25.27 -4.92 -23.15
CA CYS A 258 26.60 -4.74 -22.55
C CYS A 258 26.49 -4.23 -21.11
N ALA A 259 25.76 -3.13 -20.89
CA ALA A 259 25.53 -2.58 -19.55
C ALA A 259 24.84 -3.58 -18.62
N SER A 260 23.84 -4.33 -19.10
CA SER A 260 23.14 -5.34 -18.28
C SER A 260 24.09 -6.42 -17.73
N LYS A 261 25.08 -6.85 -18.54
CA LYS A 261 26.12 -7.79 -18.10
C LYS A 261 27.06 -7.16 -17.07
N MET A 262 27.43 -5.90 -17.26
CA MET A 262 28.27 -5.14 -16.31
C MET A 262 27.61 -5.04 -14.93
N LEU A 263 26.30 -4.77 -14.87
CA LEU A 263 25.56 -4.72 -13.60
C LEU A 263 25.62 -6.06 -12.83
N VAL A 264 25.48 -7.17 -13.55
CA VAL A 264 25.59 -8.52 -12.97
C VAL A 264 27.02 -8.80 -12.48
N ALA A 265 28.03 -8.39 -13.24
CA ALA A 265 29.43 -8.54 -12.86
C ALA A 265 29.79 -7.72 -11.62
N ALA A 266 29.37 -6.45 -11.54
CA ALA A 266 29.61 -5.60 -10.37
C ALA A 266 29.02 -6.20 -9.08
N ASN A 267 27.80 -6.76 -9.13
CA ASN A 267 27.21 -7.48 -8.00
C ASN A 267 28.03 -8.71 -7.59
N THR A 268 28.57 -9.45 -8.58
CA THR A 268 29.43 -10.61 -8.32
C THR A 268 30.73 -10.21 -7.64
N VAL A 269 31.37 -9.12 -8.10
CA VAL A 269 32.57 -8.55 -7.47
C VAL A 269 32.27 -8.13 -6.04
N ALA A 270 31.18 -7.41 -5.79
CA ALA A 270 30.82 -7.00 -4.43
C ALA A 270 30.64 -8.19 -3.48
N LYS A 271 29.93 -9.24 -3.89
CA LYS A 271 29.78 -10.47 -3.09
C LYS A 271 31.11 -11.17 -2.80
N LYS A 272 32.04 -11.15 -3.75
CA LYS A 272 33.38 -11.74 -3.57
C LYS A 272 34.18 -11.05 -2.46
N TYR A 273 34.03 -9.73 -2.34
CA TYR A 273 34.75 -8.92 -1.36
C TYR A 273 33.98 -8.61 -0.08
N ASP A 274 32.77 -9.16 0.09
CA ASP A 274 31.87 -8.80 1.20
C ASP A 274 31.58 -7.28 1.24
N GLY A 275 31.51 -6.67 0.06
CA GLY A 275 31.16 -5.26 -0.14
C GLY A 275 29.78 -5.10 -0.76
N LEU A 276 29.45 -3.87 -1.14
CA LEU A 276 28.18 -3.52 -1.78
C LEU A 276 28.43 -2.95 -3.18
N ALA A 277 27.55 -3.29 -4.13
CA ALA A 277 27.49 -2.69 -5.46
C ALA A 277 26.03 -2.42 -5.83
N THR A 278 25.71 -1.17 -6.17
CA THR A 278 24.34 -0.74 -6.47
C THR A 278 24.29 0.14 -7.71
N THR A 279 23.24 -0.01 -8.52
CA THR A 279 22.90 0.91 -9.61
C THR A 279 21.53 1.49 -9.37
N GLY A 280 21.48 2.79 -9.08
CA GLY A 280 20.25 3.52 -8.77
C GLY A 280 19.62 4.23 -9.98
N ILE A 281 20.42 4.55 -11.01
CA ILE A 281 19.98 5.27 -12.21
C ILE A 281 20.42 4.46 -13.44
N PHE A 282 19.50 4.26 -14.39
CA PHE A 282 19.76 3.59 -15.67
C PHE A 282 18.94 4.23 -16.79
N THR A 283 19.60 4.77 -17.80
CA THR A 283 18.95 5.49 -18.91
C THR A 283 19.47 5.00 -20.26
N THR A 284 18.62 5.02 -21.28
CA THR A 284 18.92 4.54 -22.63
C THR A 284 18.52 5.58 -23.67
N ASP A 285 19.34 5.77 -24.71
CA ASP A 285 19.09 6.73 -25.79
C ASP A 285 19.23 6.03 -27.16
N PRO A 286 18.21 6.04 -28.05
CA PRO A 286 16.93 6.76 -27.96
C PRO A 286 15.82 6.06 -27.15
N GLY A 287 16.05 4.85 -26.63
CA GLY A 287 15.07 4.16 -25.77
C GLY A 287 13.76 3.78 -26.47
N THR A 288 13.83 3.18 -27.66
CA THR A 288 12.65 2.77 -28.45
C THR A 288 12.60 1.26 -28.69
N VAL A 289 11.40 0.70 -28.85
CA VAL A 289 11.19 -0.77 -28.91
C VAL A 289 11.89 -1.42 -30.12
N ASN A 290 11.96 -0.73 -31.25
CA ASN A 290 12.42 -1.28 -32.53
C ASN A 290 13.79 -0.74 -32.99
N THR A 291 14.49 0.01 -32.14
CA THR A 291 15.83 0.54 -32.43
C THR A 291 16.73 0.24 -31.25
N MET A 292 17.88 -0.39 -31.50
CA MET A 292 18.90 -0.54 -30.46
C MET A 292 19.35 0.84 -29.98
N ALA A 293 19.64 0.98 -28.69
CA ALA A 293 20.20 2.22 -28.16
C ALA A 293 21.61 2.47 -28.75
N HIS A 294 21.99 3.73 -28.93
CA HIS A 294 23.39 4.09 -29.16
C HIS A 294 24.14 4.34 -27.86
N THR A 295 23.45 4.76 -26.79
CA THR A 295 24.10 5.06 -25.50
C THR A 295 23.25 4.57 -24.33
N VAL A 296 23.93 4.03 -23.32
CA VAL A 296 23.38 3.76 -22.00
C VAL A 296 24.20 4.51 -20.97
N ARG A 297 23.52 5.16 -20.01
CA ARG A 297 24.19 5.78 -18.85
C ARG A 297 23.61 5.20 -17.58
N PHE A 298 24.48 4.79 -16.66
CA PHE A 298 24.05 4.27 -15.37
C PHE A 298 25.02 4.67 -14.25
N THR A 299 24.52 4.76 -13.02
CA THR A 299 25.37 5.00 -11.84
C THR A 299 25.85 3.70 -11.23
N LEU A 300 27.08 3.68 -10.72
CA LEU A 300 27.64 2.57 -9.96
C LEU A 300 28.13 3.06 -8.60
N ASP A 301 27.51 2.58 -7.54
CA ASP A 301 27.86 2.84 -6.14
C ASP A 301 28.55 1.60 -5.56
N LEU A 302 29.84 1.71 -5.24
CA LEU A 302 30.63 0.66 -4.61
C LEU A 302 30.99 1.05 -3.18
N ARG A 303 30.76 0.15 -2.22
CA ARG A 303 31.05 0.40 -0.79
C ARG A 303 31.77 -0.74 -0.12
N HIS A 304 32.67 -0.42 0.81
CA HIS A 304 33.32 -1.41 1.68
C HIS A 304 33.89 -0.74 2.94
N VAL A 305 33.95 -1.47 4.06
CA VAL A 305 34.45 -0.98 5.36
C VAL A 305 35.97 -0.70 5.41
N LYS A 306 36.70 -1.05 4.35
CA LYS A 306 38.16 -0.87 4.19
C LYS A 306 38.46 -0.26 2.83
N ASP A 307 39.23 0.83 2.82
CA ASP A 307 39.60 1.56 1.61
C ASP A 307 40.38 0.70 0.61
N GLU A 308 41.30 -0.14 1.10
CA GLU A 308 42.16 -0.95 0.25
C GLU A 308 41.36 -2.00 -0.52
N VAL A 309 40.33 -2.56 0.12
CA VAL A 309 39.44 -3.55 -0.50
C VAL A 309 38.48 -2.87 -1.48
N LEU A 310 37.97 -1.67 -1.16
CA LEU A 310 37.17 -0.89 -2.10
C LEU A 310 37.96 -0.56 -3.38
N ALA A 311 39.25 -0.21 -3.24
CA ALA A 311 40.13 0.04 -4.37
C ALA A 311 40.30 -1.20 -5.26
N GLU A 312 40.46 -2.40 -4.68
CA GLU A 312 40.52 -3.65 -5.44
C GLU A 312 39.16 -4.01 -6.09
N MET A 313 38.04 -3.75 -5.42
CA MET A 313 36.70 -3.92 -6.00
C MET A 313 36.51 -3.04 -7.25
N VAL A 314 36.88 -1.76 -7.18
CA VAL A 314 36.79 -0.83 -8.31
C VAL A 314 37.62 -1.36 -9.48
N LYS A 315 38.87 -1.74 -9.22
CA LYS A 315 39.79 -2.24 -10.24
C LYS A 315 39.29 -3.54 -10.89
N GLU A 316 38.68 -4.44 -10.12
CA GLU A 316 38.10 -5.68 -10.66
C GLU A 316 36.84 -5.40 -11.49
N CYS A 317 35.98 -4.46 -11.05
CA CYS A 317 34.86 -3.98 -11.86
C CYS A 317 35.32 -3.35 -13.17
N GLU A 318 36.33 -2.48 -13.15
CA GLU A 318 36.91 -1.88 -14.36
C GLU A 318 37.42 -2.95 -15.32
N ALA A 319 38.13 -3.96 -14.82
CA ALA A 319 38.64 -5.06 -15.62
C ALA A 319 37.51 -5.91 -16.24
N GLU A 320 36.49 -6.25 -15.45
CA GLU A 320 35.33 -7.00 -15.96
C GLU A 320 34.51 -6.19 -16.97
N PHE A 321 34.36 -4.87 -16.75
CA PHE A 321 33.61 -4.03 -17.68
C PHE A 321 34.34 -3.91 -19.01
N GLN A 322 35.67 -3.76 -18.99
CA GLN A 322 36.49 -3.81 -20.19
C GLN A 322 36.35 -5.16 -20.91
N ARG A 323 36.47 -6.29 -20.19
CA ARG A 323 36.30 -7.63 -20.75
C ARG A 323 34.92 -7.81 -21.40
N ILE A 324 33.84 -7.46 -20.69
CA ILE A 324 32.46 -7.55 -21.19
C ILE A 324 32.25 -6.67 -22.42
N SER A 325 32.81 -5.46 -22.40
CA SER A 325 32.69 -4.52 -23.51
C SER A 325 33.35 -5.02 -24.79
N HIS A 326 34.40 -5.82 -24.69
CA HIS A 326 35.15 -6.34 -25.83
C HIS A 326 34.70 -7.75 -26.25
N ASP A 327 34.59 -8.69 -25.31
CA ASP A 327 34.42 -10.12 -25.58
C ASP A 327 32.94 -10.55 -25.67
N ASP A 328 32.10 -9.91 -24.86
CA ASP A 328 30.71 -10.33 -24.66
C ASP A 328 29.70 -9.44 -25.42
N SER A 329 30.19 -8.39 -26.07
CA SER A 329 29.44 -7.51 -26.98
C SER A 329 29.92 -7.79 -28.42
N GLU A 330 29.03 -8.35 -29.25
CA GLU A 330 29.32 -8.89 -30.59
C GLU A 330 30.36 -8.09 -31.41
N LYS A 331 30.17 -6.77 -31.58
CA LYS A 331 31.13 -5.86 -32.23
C LYS A 331 31.84 -4.89 -31.27
N GLY A 332 31.69 -5.12 -29.98
CA GLY A 332 32.26 -4.31 -28.92
C GLY A 332 31.48 -3.02 -28.63
N CYS A 333 31.51 -2.59 -27.37
CA CYS A 333 31.05 -1.27 -26.93
C CYS A 333 32.22 -0.51 -26.28
N GLU A 334 32.12 0.81 -26.22
CA GLU A 334 33.06 1.68 -25.50
C GLU A 334 32.47 2.01 -24.13
N VAL A 335 33.33 2.07 -23.09
CA VAL A 335 32.91 2.27 -21.70
C VAL A 335 33.73 3.39 -21.09
N ASP A 336 33.04 4.46 -20.69
CA ASP A 336 33.63 5.60 -20.02
C ASP A 336 33.23 5.60 -18.53
N TRP A 337 34.20 5.90 -17.67
CA TRP A 337 34.02 6.03 -16.22
C TRP A 337 34.23 7.48 -15.79
N GLU A 338 33.25 8.03 -15.09
CA GLU A 338 33.34 9.35 -14.46
C GLU A 338 33.18 9.17 -12.95
N LEU A 339 34.20 9.51 -12.17
CA LEU A 339 34.14 9.49 -10.71
C LEU A 339 33.34 10.70 -10.22
N LEU A 340 32.21 10.44 -9.56
CA LEU A 340 31.33 11.46 -8.99
C LEU A 340 31.73 11.79 -7.56
N VAL A 341 31.95 10.77 -6.73
CA VAL A 341 32.25 10.91 -5.31
C VAL A 341 33.31 9.89 -4.89
N ASP A 342 34.28 10.33 -4.11
CA ASP A 342 35.28 9.51 -3.45
C ASP A 342 35.28 9.80 -1.95
N SER A 343 34.73 8.87 -1.16
CA SER A 343 34.61 9.00 0.28
C SER A 343 35.36 7.87 0.97
N PRO A 344 36.52 8.14 1.58
CA PRO A 344 37.29 7.12 2.29
C PRO A 344 36.62 6.72 3.62
N ALA A 345 36.98 5.56 4.14
CA ALA A 345 36.48 5.07 5.42
C ALA A 345 36.80 6.06 6.55
N VAL A 346 35.77 6.40 7.34
CA VAL A 346 35.90 7.32 8.47
C VAL A 346 36.06 6.50 9.74
N LYS A 347 37.05 6.85 10.56
CA LYS A 347 37.22 6.33 11.92
C LYS A 347 36.92 7.44 12.91
N PHE A 348 35.97 7.20 13.81
CA PHE A 348 35.58 8.16 14.83
C PHE A 348 36.58 8.22 15.99
N SER A 349 36.52 9.30 16.77
CA SER A 349 37.43 9.50 17.90
C SER A 349 37.21 8.43 18.96
N GLN A 350 38.30 7.77 19.38
CA GLN A 350 38.24 6.73 20.41
C GLN A 350 37.69 7.27 21.74
N GLU A 351 37.97 8.53 22.07
CA GLU A 351 37.45 9.17 23.28
C GLU A 351 35.93 9.36 23.19
N CYS A 352 35.43 9.83 22.05
CA CYS A 352 34.00 9.98 21.79
C CYS A 352 33.27 8.63 21.78
N ILE A 353 33.86 7.62 21.14
CA ILE A 353 33.35 6.24 21.16
C ILE A 353 33.26 5.74 22.61
N SER A 354 34.31 5.90 23.40
CA SER A 354 34.35 5.41 24.78
C SER A 354 33.31 6.05 25.69
N VAL A 355 33.01 7.34 25.54
CA VAL A 355 31.92 7.97 26.32
C VAL A 355 30.53 7.51 25.86
N VAL A 356 30.36 7.21 24.57
CA VAL A 356 29.12 6.63 24.04
C VAL A 356 28.95 5.20 24.54
N GLU A 357 29.98 4.36 24.53
CA GLU A 357 29.93 2.99 25.06
C GLU A 357 29.58 2.96 26.54
N GLN A 358 30.16 3.86 27.34
CA GLN A 358 29.83 3.99 28.76
C GLN A 358 28.36 4.40 28.95
N SER A 359 27.90 5.40 28.18
CA SER A 359 26.50 5.85 28.26
C SER A 359 25.51 4.77 27.82
N ALA A 360 25.81 4.05 26.74
CA ALA A 360 25.03 2.93 26.26
C ALA A 360 24.96 1.80 27.30
N ALA A 361 26.09 1.46 27.93
CA ALA A 361 26.13 0.48 29.00
C ALA A 361 25.24 0.89 30.20
N ASP A 362 25.32 2.14 30.64
CA ASP A 362 24.50 2.64 31.75
C ASP A 362 23.01 2.60 31.42
N VAL A 363 22.60 3.15 30.27
CA VAL A 363 21.19 3.20 29.86
C VAL A 363 20.63 1.78 29.68
N CYS A 364 21.34 0.93 28.93
CA CYS A 364 20.89 -0.43 28.66
C CYS A 364 20.91 -1.34 29.90
N SER A 365 21.74 -1.05 30.91
CA SER A 365 21.73 -1.82 32.16
C SER A 365 20.42 -1.69 32.94
N THR A 366 19.64 -0.64 32.67
CA THR A 366 18.33 -0.41 33.32
C THR A 366 17.17 -1.16 32.65
N LEU A 367 17.42 -1.85 31.54
CA LEU A 367 16.41 -2.54 30.74
C LEU A 367 16.45 -4.07 30.95
N PRO A 368 15.33 -4.78 30.69
CA PRO A 368 15.32 -6.25 30.65
C PRO A 368 16.29 -6.78 29.61
N GLN A 369 17.20 -7.67 30.01
CA GLN A 369 18.23 -8.20 29.11
C GLN A 369 17.64 -9.21 28.10
N ASN A 370 18.21 -9.23 26.89
CA ASN A 370 17.96 -10.29 25.90
C ASN A 370 18.68 -11.60 26.27
N ALA A 371 18.44 -12.68 25.52
CA ALA A 371 19.05 -13.99 25.78
C ALA A 371 20.59 -14.00 25.79
N GLU A 372 21.22 -12.98 25.20
CA GLU A 372 22.67 -12.82 25.07
C GLU A 372 23.28 -11.86 26.11
N GLY A 373 22.44 -11.22 26.94
CA GLY A 373 22.87 -10.39 28.07
C GLY A 373 23.44 -9.01 27.69
N LYS A 374 23.25 -8.53 26.46
CA LYS A 374 23.73 -7.22 26.00
C LYS A 374 22.75 -6.61 24.98
N LEU A 375 22.31 -5.36 25.23
CA LEU A 375 21.36 -4.63 24.37
C LEU A 375 22.00 -3.56 23.47
N TRP A 376 23.33 -3.54 23.37
CA TRP A 376 24.05 -2.62 22.50
C TRP A 376 25.28 -3.28 21.87
N ARG A 377 25.71 -2.80 20.71
CA ARG A 377 26.90 -3.31 20.01
C ARG A 377 27.71 -2.23 19.31
N PRO A 378 29.02 -2.45 19.08
CA PRO A 378 29.78 -1.69 18.10
C PRO A 378 29.23 -1.87 16.68
N MET A 379 29.23 -0.81 15.89
CA MET A 379 28.75 -0.79 14.50
C MET A 379 29.60 0.12 13.60
N ILE A 380 29.54 -0.13 12.31
CA ILE A 380 30.04 0.77 11.26
C ILE A 380 28.82 1.25 10.48
N SER A 381 28.70 2.55 10.26
CA SER A 381 27.62 3.11 9.44
C SER A 381 27.78 2.69 7.99
N GLY A 382 26.68 2.24 7.40
CA GLY A 382 26.59 1.96 5.97
C GLY A 382 26.39 3.22 5.11
N ALA A 383 25.90 4.31 5.71
CA ALA A 383 25.56 5.57 5.07
C ALA A 383 26.53 6.70 5.47
N GLY A 384 26.69 7.68 4.57
CA GLY A 384 27.36 8.94 4.90
C GLY A 384 26.48 9.79 5.83
N HIS A 385 27.12 10.64 6.62
CA HIS A 385 26.48 11.58 7.56
C HIS A 385 27.33 12.84 7.65
N ASP A 386 26.79 13.95 8.15
CA ASP A 386 27.55 15.17 8.45
C ASP A 386 28.75 14.90 9.37
N SER A 387 28.63 13.93 10.28
CA SER A 387 29.72 13.46 11.13
C SER A 387 30.98 13.02 10.38
N CYS A 388 30.88 12.65 9.09
CA CYS A 388 32.04 12.34 8.26
C CYS A 388 32.95 13.57 8.06
N TYR A 389 32.35 14.77 7.92
CA TYR A 389 33.09 16.01 7.76
C TYR A 389 33.48 16.63 9.09
N THR A 390 32.63 16.59 10.11
CA THR A 390 33.02 17.13 11.44
C THR A 390 34.22 16.38 12.03
N ASN A 391 34.30 15.07 11.81
CA ASN A 391 35.43 14.24 12.24
C ASN A 391 36.79 14.65 11.62
N ARG A 392 36.78 15.46 10.56
CA ARG A 392 38.02 16.00 9.96
C ARG A 392 38.66 17.10 10.81
N VAL A 393 37.87 17.75 11.67
CA VAL A 393 38.28 18.99 12.36
C VAL A 393 38.00 18.97 13.86
N CYS A 394 37.13 18.10 14.36
CA CYS A 394 36.91 17.90 15.79
C CYS A 394 36.67 16.41 16.13
N PRO A 395 36.84 16.00 17.41
CA PRO A 395 36.46 14.66 17.87
C PRO A 395 34.96 14.39 17.63
N THR A 396 34.65 13.29 16.96
CA THR A 396 33.27 12.95 16.59
C THR A 396 32.95 11.48 16.89
N SER A 397 31.69 11.16 17.22
CA SER A 397 31.14 9.80 17.26
C SER A 397 29.63 9.83 16.99
N MET A 398 29.04 8.69 16.64
CA MET A 398 27.59 8.58 16.45
C MET A 398 26.94 7.49 17.31
N ILE A 399 25.62 7.57 17.43
CA ILE A 399 24.74 6.63 18.13
C ILE A 399 23.63 6.22 17.15
N PHE A 400 23.38 4.92 17.03
CA PHE A 400 22.28 4.38 16.22
C PHE A 400 21.13 3.84 17.07
N THR A 401 19.91 4.10 16.62
CA THR A 401 18.68 3.43 17.09
C THR A 401 18.12 2.47 16.04
N PRO A 402 17.35 1.44 16.44
CA PRO A 402 16.74 0.50 15.52
C PRO A 402 15.85 1.18 14.48
N THR A 403 15.85 0.62 13.28
CA THR A 403 14.94 1.02 12.18
C THR A 403 14.06 -0.15 11.81
N ARG A 404 12.73 0.03 11.84
CA ARG A 404 11.79 -1.05 11.58
C ARG A 404 11.99 -1.62 10.18
N SER A 405 12.27 -2.92 10.11
CA SER A 405 12.61 -3.69 8.91
C SER A 405 13.77 -3.11 8.09
N GLY A 406 14.63 -2.29 8.71
CA GLY A 406 15.71 -1.57 8.03
C GLY A 406 15.24 -0.63 6.92
N ILE A 407 13.99 -0.16 6.97
CA ILE A 407 13.41 0.72 5.94
C ILE A 407 13.77 2.18 6.25
N SER A 408 14.52 2.83 5.36
CA SER A 408 14.79 4.28 5.37
C SER A 408 14.69 4.87 3.95
N HIS A 409 14.75 6.19 3.82
CA HIS A 409 14.46 6.94 2.57
C HIS A 409 13.09 6.57 1.99
N ASN A 410 12.14 6.26 2.88
CA ASN A 410 10.81 5.77 2.54
C ASN A 410 9.78 6.38 3.49
N PRO A 411 8.55 6.69 3.02
CA PRO A 411 7.51 7.24 3.89
C PRO A 411 7.20 6.40 5.12
N THR A 412 7.37 5.08 5.06
CA THR A 412 7.01 4.15 6.14
C THR A 412 8.13 3.88 7.16
N GLU A 413 9.29 4.55 7.01
CA GLU A 413 10.38 4.55 7.98
C GLU A 413 9.86 4.79 9.39
N TYR A 414 10.37 4.01 10.35
CA TYR A 414 9.89 4.08 11.71
C TYR A 414 10.94 3.65 12.72
N CYS A 415 11.13 4.52 13.71
CA CYS A 415 11.77 4.22 14.98
C CYS A 415 10.72 4.35 16.08
N SER A 416 10.67 3.41 17.02
CA SER A 416 9.69 3.48 18.10
C SER A 416 9.97 4.67 19.02
N PRO A 417 8.95 5.27 19.66
CA PRO A 417 9.17 6.34 20.63
C PRO A 417 10.12 5.94 21.77
N GLU A 418 9.99 4.70 22.27
CA GLU A 418 10.91 4.12 23.26
C GLU A 418 12.36 4.16 22.77
N ASP A 419 12.62 3.64 21.57
CA ASP A 419 13.97 3.58 21.00
C ASP A 419 14.55 4.97 20.74
N CYS A 420 13.71 5.93 20.29
CA CYS A 420 14.12 7.34 20.16
C CYS A 420 14.58 7.91 21.51
N ALA A 421 13.80 7.68 22.58
CA ALA A 421 14.10 8.18 23.92
C ALA A 421 15.35 7.50 24.52
N LEU A 422 15.57 6.22 24.25
CA LEU A 422 16.78 5.49 24.62
C LEU A 422 18.01 6.08 23.93
N GLY A 423 17.95 6.27 22.61
CA GLY A 423 19.01 6.92 21.84
C GLY A 423 19.35 8.32 22.36
N ALA A 424 18.33 9.14 22.61
CA ALA A 424 18.49 10.48 23.18
C ALA A 424 19.08 10.46 24.60
N SER A 425 18.74 9.45 25.41
CA SER A 425 19.32 9.27 26.75
C SER A 425 20.79 8.85 26.68
N VAL A 426 21.17 8.02 25.70
CA VAL A 426 22.58 7.69 25.45
C VAL A 426 23.34 8.94 25.00
N LEU A 427 22.75 9.77 24.14
CA LEU A 427 23.31 11.05 23.69
C LEU A 427 23.56 12.00 24.88
N LEU A 428 22.57 12.17 25.76
CA LEU A 428 22.69 12.96 27.00
C LEU A 428 23.89 12.53 27.84
N GLY A 429 23.99 11.23 28.14
CA GLY A 429 25.08 10.72 28.98
C GLY A 429 26.45 10.85 28.32
N ALA A 430 26.55 10.61 27.01
CA ALA A 430 27.81 10.77 26.26
C ALA A 430 28.30 12.22 26.30
N VAL A 431 27.43 13.19 26.04
CA VAL A 431 27.75 14.63 26.06
C VAL A 431 28.19 15.08 27.45
N LEU A 432 27.47 14.69 28.51
CA LEU A 432 27.84 15.06 29.89
C LEU A 432 29.15 14.41 30.34
N ARG A 433 29.45 13.18 29.88
CA ARG A 433 30.76 12.55 30.13
C ARG A 433 31.87 13.32 29.44
N TYR A 434 31.68 13.68 28.18
CA TYR A 434 32.68 14.41 27.41
C TYR A 434 32.94 15.82 27.97
N ASP A 435 31.88 16.55 28.34
CA ASP A 435 31.96 17.86 29.02
C ASP A 435 32.84 17.81 30.28
N LYS A 436 32.65 16.80 31.14
CA LYS A 436 33.49 16.61 32.33
C LYS A 436 34.95 16.25 31.99
N LEU A 437 35.19 15.49 30.92
CA LEU A 437 36.54 15.12 30.50
C LEU A 437 37.35 16.33 30.01
N GLN A 438 36.71 17.32 29.39
CA GLN A 438 37.39 18.55 28.94
C GLN A 438 38.01 19.34 30.10
N VAL A 439 37.33 19.41 31.23
CA VAL A 439 37.84 20.06 32.44
C VAL A 439 38.97 19.25 33.08
N GLN A 440 38.86 17.92 33.09
CA GLN A 440 39.91 17.07 33.67
C GLN A 440 41.20 17.09 32.84
N SER A 441 41.10 17.13 31.51
CA SER A 441 42.25 17.15 30.60
C SER A 441 43.00 18.48 30.64
N SER A 442 42.28 19.60 30.76
CA SER A 442 42.88 20.94 30.91
C SER A 442 43.61 21.15 32.24
N VAL A 443 43.29 20.36 33.28
CA VAL A 443 44.05 20.34 34.55
C VAL A 443 45.33 19.50 34.43
N ILE A 444 45.33 18.44 33.62
CA ILE A 444 46.46 17.51 33.47
C ILE A 444 47.54 18.06 32.51
N ASP A 445 47.17 18.79 31.46
CA ASP A 445 48.11 19.35 30.47
C ASP A 445 48.99 20.50 31.02
N SER A 446 48.78 20.87 32.30
CA SER A 446 49.63 21.81 33.05
C SER A 446 50.83 21.15 33.75
N GLY A 447 51.03 19.83 33.62
CA GLY A 447 52.07 19.11 34.35
C GLY A 447 52.67 17.87 33.66
N LEU A 448 53.87 18.08 33.09
CA LEU A 448 55.02 17.14 33.03
C LEU A 448 55.03 15.95 32.04
N ASP A 449 55.84 16.17 31.01
CA ASP A 449 56.99 15.37 30.52
C ASP A 449 56.79 13.95 29.97
N LEU A 450 57.02 13.85 28.65
CA LEU A 450 57.01 12.63 27.83
C LEU A 450 58.40 11.95 27.85
N THR A 451 58.45 10.65 28.10
CA THR A 451 59.40 9.75 27.42
C THR A 451 58.78 8.35 27.21
N PRO A 452 58.89 7.76 26.00
CA PRO A 452 58.28 6.46 25.66
C PRO A 452 59.32 5.32 25.62
N MET A 453 58.91 4.09 25.92
CA MET A 453 59.65 2.89 25.47
C MET A 453 58.73 1.65 25.29
N ASP A 454 58.68 1.22 24.02
CA ASP A 454 58.77 -0.13 23.46
C ASP A 454 58.60 -1.38 24.35
N GLY A 455 57.91 -2.41 23.80
CA GLY A 455 58.04 -3.78 24.32
C GLY A 455 57.08 -4.83 23.74
N ALA A 456 57.54 -5.46 22.66
CA ALA A 456 57.03 -6.64 21.97
C ALA A 456 56.63 -7.89 22.82
N VAL A 457 55.60 -8.60 22.30
CA VAL A 457 55.53 -10.07 22.05
C VAL A 457 55.52 -11.06 23.24
N SER A 458 54.53 -11.98 23.26
CA SER A 458 54.76 -13.44 23.42
C SER A 458 53.47 -14.27 23.31
N GLN A 459 53.51 -15.26 22.40
CA GLN A 459 52.57 -16.37 22.19
C GLN A 459 52.73 -17.49 23.25
N SER A 460 51.70 -18.36 23.39
CA SER A 460 51.73 -19.85 23.24
C SER A 460 50.60 -20.50 24.06
N ILE A 461 49.57 -21.13 23.44
CA ILE A 461 49.45 -22.57 23.12
C ILE A 461 49.70 -23.51 24.32
N PHE A 462 48.65 -24.21 24.79
CA PHE A 462 48.60 -25.67 24.97
C PHE A 462 47.16 -26.15 25.29
N SER A 463 46.69 -27.11 24.49
CA SER A 463 45.43 -27.88 24.53
C SER A 463 45.46 -28.98 25.64
N PRO A 464 44.68 -30.09 25.61
CA PRO A 464 43.32 -30.41 25.11
C PRO A 464 42.48 -31.25 26.13
N GLY A 465 41.21 -31.55 25.80
CA GLY A 465 40.64 -32.88 26.08
C GLY A 465 39.23 -32.94 26.68
N GLY A 466 38.33 -33.65 25.99
CA GLY A 466 37.08 -34.15 26.57
C GLY A 466 35.91 -34.15 25.60
N GLY A 467 35.91 -35.03 24.59
CA GLY A 467 34.73 -35.30 23.78
C GLY A 467 33.82 -36.34 24.44
N ILE A 468 32.51 -36.27 24.20
CA ILE A 468 31.58 -37.40 24.28
C ILE A 468 30.58 -37.29 23.13
N ASN A 469 30.37 -38.44 22.49
CA ASN A 469 29.56 -38.70 21.30
C ASN A 469 28.19 -39.29 21.66
N TRP A 470 27.33 -39.32 20.65
CA TRP A 470 25.89 -39.61 20.58
C TRP A 470 25.42 -41.05 20.81
N ASP A 471 24.10 -41.16 21.00
CA ASP A 471 23.14 -42.26 20.76
C ASP A 471 22.83 -43.29 21.86
N ILE A 472 21.52 -43.54 22.06
CA ILE A 472 20.81 -44.83 21.83
C ILE A 472 19.27 -44.60 21.96
N SER A 473 18.54 -45.25 21.04
CA SER A 473 17.10 -45.20 20.78
C SER A 473 16.29 -46.39 21.35
N PHE A 474 14.96 -46.19 21.35
CA PHE A 474 13.81 -47.14 21.20
C PHE A 474 13.09 -47.76 22.43
N ASP A 475 11.79 -47.42 22.51
CA ASP A 475 10.60 -48.31 22.40
C ASP A 475 9.51 -48.35 23.51
N GLN A 476 8.31 -48.65 23.00
CA GLN A 476 6.92 -48.47 23.48
C GLN A 476 6.40 -49.45 24.56
N HIS A 477 5.29 -49.06 25.23
CA HIS A 477 4.04 -49.79 25.62
C HIS A 477 3.47 -49.15 26.91
N GLY A 478 2.18 -48.91 27.21
CA GLY A 478 0.87 -49.16 26.61
C GLY A 478 -0.21 -49.17 27.74
N ILE A 479 -1.34 -48.47 27.51
CA ILE A 479 -2.74 -48.75 27.97
C ILE A 479 -3.13 -48.52 29.47
N GLU A 480 -4.07 -47.60 29.80
CA GLU A 480 -5.53 -47.83 29.99
C GLU A 480 -6.30 -46.65 30.68
N GLY A 481 -7.44 -46.23 30.09
CA GLY A 481 -8.68 -45.81 30.78
C GLY A 481 -8.89 -44.39 31.34
N SER A 482 -9.73 -43.56 30.68
CA SER A 482 -11.09 -43.13 31.12
C SER A 482 -11.49 -41.70 30.67
N ASP A 483 -12.56 -41.63 29.88
CA ASP A 483 -13.66 -40.64 29.79
C ASP A 483 -13.49 -39.11 29.98
N GLN A 484 -13.93 -38.41 28.92
CA GLN A 484 -14.79 -37.19 28.92
C GLN A 484 -14.16 -35.78 29.16
N PRO A 485 -14.80 -34.72 28.64
CA PRO A 485 -14.17 -33.52 28.10
C PRO A 485 -14.02 -32.38 29.12
N PHE A 486 -13.05 -31.48 28.89
CA PHE A 486 -12.98 -30.22 29.63
C PHE A 486 -14.06 -29.26 29.13
N ASP A 487 -15.16 -29.23 29.87
CA ASP A 487 -16.24 -28.25 29.84
C ASP A 487 -15.83 -27.05 30.70
N PHE A 488 -15.68 -25.85 30.12
CA PHE A 488 -15.28 -24.65 30.87
C PHE A 488 -16.51 -23.83 31.26
N PHE A 489 -17.47 -24.43 31.96
CA PHE A 489 -18.42 -23.73 32.85
C PHE A 489 -18.99 -24.71 33.89
N ALA A 490 -18.26 -24.95 34.97
CA ALA A 490 -18.85 -25.39 36.24
C ALA A 490 -17.83 -25.28 37.38
N ASN A 491 -17.77 -24.11 38.01
CA ASN A 491 -17.84 -23.95 39.47
C ASN A 491 -17.66 -22.47 39.76
N GLY A 492 -18.81 -21.82 39.98
CA GLY A 492 -18.89 -20.42 40.34
C GLY A 492 -18.18 -20.13 41.66
N GLU A 493 -17.44 -19.04 41.66
CA GLU A 493 -17.60 -17.91 42.57
C GLU A 493 -16.78 -16.75 41.96
N LEU A 494 -17.47 -15.74 41.43
CA LEU A 494 -16.84 -14.45 41.15
C LEU A 494 -16.53 -13.80 42.51
N PRO A 495 -15.37 -13.15 42.69
CA PRO A 495 -15.02 -12.54 43.97
C PRO A 495 -16.03 -11.46 44.34
N ASN A 496 -16.48 -11.46 45.60
CA ASN A 496 -17.37 -10.46 46.19
C ASN A 496 -16.81 -9.05 45.96
N LEU A 497 -17.42 -8.31 45.05
CA LEU A 497 -17.32 -6.85 45.02
C LEU A 497 -18.25 -6.33 46.11
N GLU A 498 -17.66 -5.84 47.20
CA GLU A 498 -18.38 -5.13 48.26
C GLU A 498 -19.15 -3.95 47.63
N LEU A 499 -20.48 -4.06 47.70
CA LEU A 499 -21.41 -2.98 47.41
C LEU A 499 -21.14 -1.86 48.43
N LEU A 500 -20.61 -0.73 47.95
CA LEU A 500 -20.67 0.52 48.69
C LEU A 500 -22.14 0.97 48.70
N ASP A 501 -22.69 1.10 49.89
CA ASP A 501 -24.04 1.59 50.16
C ASP A 501 -24.29 2.96 49.50
N ASP A 502 -25.46 3.06 48.85
CA ASP A 502 -26.05 4.29 48.33
C ASP A 502 -26.13 5.39 49.41
N PRO A 503 -25.58 6.60 49.19
CA PRO A 503 -26.09 7.78 49.86
C PRO A 503 -27.34 8.26 49.11
N THR A 504 -28.46 8.30 49.85
CA THR A 504 -29.68 9.03 49.49
C THR A 504 -29.38 10.42 48.91
N PRO A 505 -30.00 10.86 47.79
CA PRO A 505 -29.84 12.22 47.32
C PRO A 505 -30.84 13.14 48.04
N SER A 506 -30.33 13.87 49.03
CA SER A 506 -30.86 15.18 49.44
C SER A 506 -29.83 16.25 49.09
N ASP A 507 -30.29 17.31 48.42
CA ASP A 507 -29.63 18.59 48.17
C ASP A 507 -28.39 18.61 47.26
N TYR A 508 -28.61 18.67 45.94
CA TYR A 508 -27.79 19.49 45.03
C TYR A 508 -28.67 20.20 44.00
N GLY A 509 -28.43 21.49 43.84
CA GLY A 509 -29.33 22.47 43.26
C GLY A 509 -29.57 22.38 41.76
N GLU A 510 -30.64 23.06 41.36
CA GLU A 510 -31.06 23.32 39.98
C GLU A 510 -29.90 23.80 39.10
N ILE A 511 -29.60 23.04 38.05
CA ILE A 511 -28.82 23.48 36.89
C ILE A 511 -29.82 23.81 35.77
N PRO A 512 -29.73 24.95 35.07
CA PRO A 512 -30.79 25.40 34.17
C PRO A 512 -30.90 24.50 32.93
N VAL A 513 -32.08 23.94 32.70
CA VAL A 513 -32.46 23.32 31.43
C VAL A 513 -32.60 24.44 30.40
N ALA A 514 -31.62 24.57 29.50
CA ALA A 514 -31.75 25.41 28.33
C ALA A 514 -32.69 24.74 27.32
N THR A 515 -33.92 25.23 27.24
CA THR A 515 -34.90 24.90 26.20
C THR A 515 -34.41 25.44 24.85
N PRO A 516 -34.22 24.61 23.80
CA PRO A 516 -34.03 25.13 22.46
C PRO A 516 -35.37 25.70 21.96
N SER A 517 -35.36 26.96 21.54
CA SER A 517 -36.49 27.63 20.93
C SER A 517 -37.00 26.85 19.71
N ARG A 518 -38.27 26.46 19.77
CA ARG A 518 -39.00 25.80 18.70
C ARG A 518 -39.28 26.81 17.59
N THR A 519 -38.43 26.89 16.57
CA THR A 519 -38.76 27.55 15.30
C THR A 519 -39.70 26.65 14.52
N THR A 520 -40.97 27.05 14.44
CA THR A 520 -41.99 26.45 13.59
C THR A 520 -41.66 26.77 12.13
N GLU A 521 -41.07 25.82 11.40
CA GLU A 521 -41.02 25.85 9.94
C GLU A 521 -42.41 25.54 9.34
N PRO A 522 -42.75 26.10 8.16
CA PRO A 522 -44.04 25.88 7.50
C PRO A 522 -44.15 24.43 6.99
N PRO A 523 -45.38 23.94 6.71
CA PRO A 523 -45.57 22.55 6.32
C PRO A 523 -44.90 22.27 4.98
N ALA A 524 -43.86 21.44 5.01
CA ALA A 524 -43.12 21.01 3.84
C ALA A 524 -44.02 20.15 2.92
N SER A 525 -43.80 20.26 1.60
CA SER A 525 -44.48 19.42 0.62
C SER A 525 -44.24 17.92 0.93
N PRO A 526 -45.13 17.00 0.48
CA PRO A 526 -44.95 15.57 0.70
C PRO A 526 -43.56 15.07 0.26
N THR A 527 -43.00 15.64 -0.81
CA THR A 527 -41.67 15.35 -1.35
C THR A 527 -40.54 15.69 -0.38
N ALA A 528 -40.60 16.86 0.26
CA ALA A 528 -39.61 17.29 1.26
C ALA A 528 -39.64 16.43 2.55
N LEU A 529 -40.76 15.77 2.83
CA LEU A 529 -40.90 14.84 3.96
C LEU A 529 -40.24 13.48 3.67
N PHE A 530 -40.22 13.04 2.40
CA PHE A 530 -39.52 11.83 1.95
C PHE A 530 -38.01 12.03 1.78
N GLU A 531 -37.57 13.19 1.28
CA GLU A 531 -36.14 13.56 1.20
C GLU A 531 -35.48 13.56 2.59
N ARG A 532 -36.21 14.02 3.61
CA ARG A 532 -35.77 13.94 5.01
C ARG A 532 -35.59 12.50 5.50
N LEU A 533 -36.22 11.47 4.91
CA LEU A 533 -36.08 10.09 5.38
C LEU A 533 -34.89 9.35 4.76
N SER A 534 -34.42 9.78 3.59
CA SER A 534 -33.29 9.15 2.91
C SER A 534 -31.99 9.28 3.72
N PHE A 535 -31.17 8.23 3.73
CA PHE A 535 -29.80 8.34 4.25
C PHE A 535 -28.86 9.01 3.25
N ASP A 536 -29.13 8.87 1.95
CA ASP A 536 -28.24 9.31 0.87
C ASP A 536 -28.48 10.78 0.47
N GLN A 537 -29.74 11.25 0.54
CA GLN A 537 -30.11 12.63 0.17
C GLN A 537 -29.89 13.67 1.29
N ARG A 538 -29.21 13.31 2.38
CA ARG A 538 -28.81 14.24 3.46
C ARG A 538 -27.32 14.59 3.35
N PRO A 539 -26.92 15.56 2.50
CA PRO A 539 -25.50 15.85 2.26
C PRO A 539 -24.75 16.31 3.52
N GLU A 540 -25.48 16.88 4.48
CA GLU A 540 -24.99 17.39 5.77
C GLU A 540 -24.73 16.29 6.82
N HIS A 541 -24.93 15.00 6.51
CA HIS A 541 -24.69 13.90 7.44
C HIS A 541 -23.93 12.74 6.78
N SER A 542 -22.98 12.16 7.51
CA SER A 542 -22.39 10.86 7.17
C SER A 542 -23.03 9.75 7.99
N THR A 543 -23.39 8.63 7.35
CA THR A 543 -24.11 7.53 8.00
C THR A 543 -23.26 6.25 8.00
N SER A 544 -23.13 5.58 9.14
CA SER A 544 -22.47 4.27 9.26
C SER A 544 -23.29 3.30 10.11
N LEU A 545 -23.37 2.04 9.69
CA LEU A 545 -23.96 0.94 10.46
C LEU A 545 -23.13 0.67 11.72
N ILE A 546 -23.81 0.44 12.83
CA ILE A 546 -23.18 0.08 14.11
C ILE A 546 -23.20 -1.44 14.26
N GLY A 547 -22.01 -2.03 14.43
CA GLY A 547 -21.86 -3.46 14.68
C GLY A 547 -22.28 -3.86 16.10
N PHE A 548 -22.67 -5.12 16.29
CA PHE A 548 -23.14 -5.62 17.59
C PHE A 548 -22.08 -5.66 18.69
N SER A 549 -20.79 -5.60 18.34
CA SER A 549 -19.67 -5.53 19.28
C SER A 549 -19.14 -4.11 19.54
N ASN A 550 -19.77 -3.09 18.94
CA ASN A 550 -19.38 -1.69 19.14
C ASN A 550 -19.73 -1.22 20.56
N GLU A 551 -19.01 -0.23 21.08
CA GLU A 551 -19.27 0.38 22.38
C GLU A 551 -20.70 0.95 22.49
N SER A 552 -21.27 1.36 21.36
CA SER A 552 -22.65 1.80 21.22
C SER A 552 -23.56 0.62 20.90
N ASP A 553 -23.62 -0.37 21.80
CA ASP A 553 -24.36 -1.62 21.62
C ASP A 553 -25.82 -1.36 21.11
N PRO A 554 -26.18 -1.87 19.92
CA PRO A 554 -27.53 -1.70 19.36
C PRO A 554 -28.67 -2.20 20.26
N PHE A 555 -28.44 -3.20 21.12
CA PHE A 555 -29.45 -3.68 22.05
C PHE A 555 -29.72 -2.64 23.15
N SER A 556 -28.65 -2.11 23.74
CA SER A 556 -28.71 -1.01 24.69
C SER A 556 -29.33 0.26 24.08
N LEU A 557 -28.92 0.62 22.86
CA LEU A 557 -29.44 1.80 22.16
C LEU A 557 -30.96 1.76 21.94
N ASN A 558 -31.56 0.58 21.83
CA ASN A 558 -33.00 0.44 21.58
C ASN A 558 -33.88 0.91 22.75
N HIS A 559 -33.30 1.06 23.95
CA HIS A 559 -34.00 1.52 25.16
C HIS A 559 -34.05 3.05 25.30
N PHE A 560 -33.36 3.80 24.45
CA PHE A 560 -33.37 5.27 24.49
C PHE A 560 -34.69 5.88 23.95
N PRO A 561 -35.06 7.09 24.39
CA PRO A 561 -36.25 7.78 23.93
C PRO A 561 -36.03 8.39 22.54
N TYR A 562 -36.32 7.62 21.49
CA TYR A 562 -36.26 8.11 20.11
C TYR A 562 -37.39 9.10 19.79
N SER A 563 -37.06 10.09 18.95
CA SER A 563 -38.03 11.00 18.35
C SER A 563 -38.98 10.29 17.36
N SER A 564 -39.98 11.02 16.85
CA SER A 564 -40.88 10.54 15.79
C SER A 564 -40.17 10.14 14.49
N SER A 565 -38.95 10.62 14.28
CA SER A 565 -38.10 10.30 13.12
C SER A 565 -37.18 9.08 13.34
N ASP A 566 -37.33 8.38 14.46
CA ASP A 566 -36.42 7.32 14.94
C ASP A 566 -34.96 7.79 15.10
N GLU A 567 -34.78 9.05 15.48
CA GLU A 567 -33.47 9.65 15.78
C GLU A 567 -33.38 10.02 17.26
N VAL A 568 -32.21 9.83 17.85
CA VAL A 568 -31.85 10.29 19.19
C VAL A 568 -30.48 10.98 19.13
N ASP A 569 -30.41 12.20 19.65
CA ASP A 569 -29.19 13.00 19.63
C ASP A 569 -28.32 12.70 20.85
N PHE A 570 -27.02 12.55 20.61
CA PHE A 570 -25.98 12.38 21.61
C PHE A 570 -24.81 13.29 21.23
N TYR A 571 -24.59 14.37 21.99
CA TYR A 571 -23.47 15.32 21.85
C TYR A 571 -22.73 15.30 20.49
N ARG A 572 -23.22 16.07 19.51
CA ARG A 572 -22.69 16.23 18.12
C ARG A 572 -22.84 15.02 17.17
N VAL A 573 -23.38 13.90 17.64
CA VAL A 573 -23.81 12.77 16.79
C VAL A 573 -25.27 12.43 17.03
N ALA A 574 -25.91 11.77 16.08
CA ALA A 574 -27.27 11.26 16.21
C ALA A 574 -27.28 9.76 15.92
N TYR A 575 -27.99 8.98 16.73
CA TYR A 575 -28.25 7.57 16.44
C TYR A 575 -29.62 7.46 15.78
N ARG A 576 -29.68 6.76 14.65
CA ARG A 576 -30.91 6.48 13.93
C ARG A 576 -31.22 5.00 13.94
N ARG A 577 -32.36 4.63 14.52
CA ARG A 577 -32.84 3.25 14.57
C ARG A 577 -33.61 2.89 13.31
N GLN A 578 -33.46 1.65 12.84
CA GLN A 578 -34.34 1.05 11.83
C GLN A 578 -35.15 -0.08 12.45
N GLN A 579 -36.45 0.13 12.63
CA GLN A 579 -37.35 -0.89 13.18
C GLN A 579 -37.95 -1.72 12.04
N HIS A 580 -37.94 -3.04 12.20
CA HIS A 580 -38.85 -3.91 11.44
C HIS A 580 -40.23 -3.93 12.13
N SER A 581 -41.29 -4.04 11.34
CA SER A 581 -42.65 -4.22 11.87
C SER A 581 -42.66 -5.39 12.86
N ARG A 582 -43.15 -5.17 14.09
CA ARG A 582 -43.32 -6.24 15.09
C ARG A 582 -44.42 -7.19 14.63
N ASP A 583 -44.05 -8.22 13.90
CA ASP A 583 -44.88 -9.42 13.74
C ASP A 583 -44.48 -10.41 14.84
N HIS A 584 -45.39 -10.70 15.77
CA HIS A 584 -45.13 -11.54 16.94
C HIS A 584 -44.97 -13.05 16.61
N THR A 585 -45.01 -13.40 15.32
CA THR A 585 -44.95 -14.78 14.83
C THR A 585 -43.57 -15.19 14.30
N VAL A 586 -42.64 -14.24 14.15
CA VAL A 586 -41.28 -14.45 13.62
C VAL A 586 -40.25 -14.09 14.71
N PRO A 587 -39.16 -14.85 14.88
CA PRO A 587 -38.08 -14.46 15.81
C PRO A 587 -37.66 -13.01 15.54
N ALA A 588 -37.56 -12.21 16.60
CA ALA A 588 -37.30 -10.78 16.49
C ALA A 588 -35.95 -10.54 15.79
N ASN A 589 -35.97 -9.82 14.66
CA ASN A 589 -34.73 -9.36 14.02
C ASN A 589 -33.92 -8.51 15.00
N PRO A 590 -32.57 -8.61 14.96
CA PRO A 590 -31.73 -7.84 15.86
C PRO A 590 -31.94 -6.33 15.64
N PRO A 591 -31.78 -5.50 16.69
CA PRO A 591 -31.96 -4.06 16.57
C PRO A 591 -30.88 -3.47 15.65
N ILE A 592 -31.30 -2.72 14.64
CA ILE A 592 -30.39 -2.08 13.67
C ILE A 592 -30.30 -0.58 13.96
N HIS A 593 -29.09 -0.10 14.15
CA HIS A 593 -28.79 1.31 14.43
C HIS A 593 -27.70 1.83 13.50
N PHE A 594 -27.86 3.08 13.10
CA PHE A 594 -26.88 3.83 12.32
C PHE A 594 -26.40 5.02 13.13
N LEU A 595 -25.10 5.26 13.10
CA LEU A 595 -24.49 6.49 13.58
C LEU A 595 -24.57 7.52 12.46
N GLN A 596 -25.15 8.68 12.75
CA GLN A 596 -25.21 9.84 11.88
C GLN A 596 -24.36 10.95 12.49
N SER A 597 -23.26 11.32 11.81
CA SER A 597 -22.41 12.43 12.23
C SER A 597 -22.71 13.65 11.36
N GLN A 598 -22.88 14.83 11.97
CA GLN A 598 -23.04 16.07 11.20
C GLN A 598 -21.74 16.38 10.45
N THR A 599 -21.83 16.51 9.13
CA THR A 599 -20.69 16.79 8.26
C THR A 599 -20.01 18.11 8.65
N GLY A 600 -20.72 19.06 9.28
CA GLY A 600 -20.17 20.31 9.83
C GLY A 600 -18.90 20.15 10.68
N THR A 601 -18.86 19.14 11.55
CA THR A 601 -17.67 18.77 12.35
C THR A 601 -16.63 17.95 11.58
N ALA A 602 -17.04 17.36 10.46
CA ALA A 602 -16.20 16.56 9.57
C ALA A 602 -15.64 17.37 8.37
N ILE A 603 -16.15 18.58 8.15
CA ILE A 603 -15.75 19.54 7.11
C ILE A 603 -14.30 19.98 7.27
N GLU A 604 -13.75 20.04 8.49
CA GLU A 604 -12.31 20.32 8.67
C GLU A 604 -11.45 19.19 8.09
N SER A 605 -11.83 17.93 8.33
CA SER A 605 -11.16 16.77 7.73
C SER A 605 -11.36 16.70 6.21
N GLN A 606 -12.57 16.99 5.71
CA GLN A 606 -12.83 17.03 4.26
C GLN A 606 -12.04 18.16 3.56
N LYS A 607 -11.94 19.34 4.17
CA LYS A 607 -11.12 20.46 3.65
C LYS A 607 -9.64 20.10 3.57
N ILE A 608 -9.14 19.26 4.47
CA ILE A 608 -7.78 18.73 4.44
C ILE A 608 -7.64 17.71 3.29
N VAL A 609 -8.60 16.80 3.13
CA VAL A 609 -8.62 15.82 2.03
C VAL A 609 -8.71 16.50 0.66
N ASP A 610 -9.58 17.50 0.50
CA ASP A 610 -9.73 18.29 -0.73
C ASP A 610 -8.47 19.13 -1.03
N LYS A 611 -7.74 19.58 0.00
CA LYS A 611 -6.42 20.24 -0.16
C LYS A 611 -5.30 19.26 -0.55
N CYS A 612 -5.39 18.00 -0.12
CA CYS A 612 -4.40 16.95 -0.41
C CYS A 612 -4.63 16.26 -1.77
N MET A 613 -5.82 16.39 -2.37
CA MET A 613 -6.22 15.70 -3.60
C MET A 613 -6.61 16.71 -4.70
N SER A 614 -5.68 17.06 -5.59
CA SER A 614 -5.84 17.86 -6.83
C SER A 614 -6.80 19.07 -6.78
N ALA A 615 -6.26 20.28 -6.99
CA ALA A 615 -6.97 21.56 -7.01
C ALA A 615 -7.89 21.81 -8.22
N LEU A 616 -8.10 20.84 -9.11
CA LEU A 616 -9.02 20.99 -10.23
C LEU A 616 -10.46 20.75 -9.77
N GLY A 617 -11.38 21.63 -10.15
CA GLY A 617 -12.80 21.37 -9.99
C GLY A 617 -13.19 20.13 -10.82
N ASP A 618 -13.22 18.95 -10.20
CA ASP A 618 -13.44 17.66 -10.88
C ASP A 618 -14.67 17.70 -11.79
N ARG A 619 -15.72 18.43 -11.34
CA ARG A 619 -16.95 18.64 -12.10
C ARG A 619 -16.71 19.46 -13.37
N GLU A 620 -15.99 20.58 -13.25
CA GLU A 620 -15.64 21.43 -14.39
C GLU A 620 -14.72 20.67 -15.38
N HIS A 621 -13.81 19.85 -14.85
CA HIS A 621 -12.96 19.00 -15.69
C HIS A 621 -13.79 17.95 -16.45
N LEU A 622 -14.73 17.26 -15.79
CA LEU A 622 -15.64 16.32 -16.45
C LEU A 622 -16.47 17.01 -17.53
N GLU A 623 -17.00 18.20 -17.26
CA GLU A 623 -17.80 18.97 -18.23
C GLU A 623 -16.98 19.50 -19.42
N LYS A 624 -15.66 19.66 -19.26
CA LYS A 624 -14.73 19.93 -20.38
C LYS A 624 -14.47 18.69 -21.23
N LEU A 625 -14.48 17.50 -20.64
CA LEU A 625 -14.27 16.24 -21.35
C LEU A 625 -15.54 15.79 -22.09
N VAL A 626 -16.70 15.96 -21.45
CA VAL A 626 -18.00 15.51 -21.94
C VAL A 626 -19.01 16.63 -21.72
N ASP A 627 -19.47 17.24 -22.80
CA ASP A 627 -20.53 18.23 -22.73
C ASP A 627 -21.86 17.60 -22.29
N ARG A 628 -22.79 18.43 -21.83
CA ARG A 628 -24.04 17.97 -21.22
C ARG A 628 -24.91 17.14 -22.17
N GLU A 629 -24.91 17.45 -23.48
CA GLU A 629 -25.72 16.73 -24.45
C GLU A 629 -25.15 15.33 -24.70
N THR A 630 -23.83 15.26 -24.89
CA THR A 630 -23.08 13.99 -24.97
C THR A 630 -23.26 13.15 -23.71
N GLY A 631 -23.19 13.78 -22.53
CA GLY A 631 -23.42 13.12 -21.24
C GLY A 631 -24.80 12.47 -21.13
N VAL A 632 -25.86 13.16 -21.56
CA VAL A 632 -27.22 12.60 -21.59
C VAL A 632 -27.32 11.38 -22.51
N ALA A 633 -26.70 11.43 -23.69
CA ALA A 633 -26.68 10.30 -24.63
C ALA A 633 -25.88 9.11 -24.06
N LEU A 634 -24.75 9.35 -23.41
CA LEU A 634 -23.97 8.30 -22.74
C LEU A 634 -24.74 7.64 -21.58
N VAL A 635 -25.51 8.39 -20.79
CA VAL A 635 -26.39 7.77 -19.76
C VAL A 635 -27.45 6.89 -20.41
N LYS A 636 -28.06 7.29 -21.53
CA LYS A 636 -29.01 6.45 -22.26
C LYS A 636 -28.35 5.16 -22.77
N LEU A 637 -27.13 5.23 -23.28
CA LEU A 637 -26.34 4.07 -23.69
C LEU A 637 -26.03 3.15 -22.49
N PHE A 638 -25.66 3.71 -21.34
CA PHE A 638 -25.48 2.92 -20.11
C PHE A 638 -26.75 2.13 -19.76
N PHE A 639 -27.92 2.76 -19.79
CA PHE A 639 -29.17 2.05 -19.56
C PHE A 639 -29.47 1.00 -20.62
N ARG A 640 -29.09 1.23 -21.89
CA ARG A 640 -29.31 0.28 -22.98
C ARG A 640 -28.39 -0.95 -22.92
N PHE A 641 -27.13 -0.79 -22.51
CA PHE A 641 -26.09 -1.81 -22.67
C PHE A 641 -25.49 -2.35 -21.37
N VAL A 642 -25.54 -1.60 -20.28
CA VAL A 642 -24.80 -1.90 -19.04
C VAL A 642 -25.76 -2.19 -17.89
N PHE A 643 -26.87 -1.48 -17.82
CA PHE A 643 -27.80 -1.52 -16.68
C PHE A 643 -28.44 -2.90 -16.45
N GLU A 644 -28.71 -3.67 -17.49
CA GLU A 644 -29.31 -5.00 -17.34
C GLU A 644 -28.38 -5.98 -16.60
N ASP A 645 -27.08 -5.91 -16.89
CA ASP A 645 -26.03 -6.68 -16.23
C ASP A 645 -25.61 -6.08 -14.88
N LEU A 646 -25.66 -4.75 -14.74
CA LEU A 646 -25.23 -4.01 -13.56
C LEU A 646 -26.26 -2.93 -13.16
N PRO A 647 -27.39 -3.31 -12.53
CA PRO A 647 -28.54 -2.43 -12.25
C PRO A 647 -28.33 -1.56 -11.01
N ILE A 648 -27.23 -0.82 -11.00
CA ILE A 648 -26.74 -0.06 -9.85
C ILE A 648 -27.38 1.33 -9.72
N LEU A 649 -28.25 1.73 -10.65
CA LEU A 649 -28.95 3.04 -10.62
C LEU A 649 -30.45 2.87 -10.35
N SER A 650 -31.11 3.92 -9.89
CA SER A 650 -32.58 3.95 -9.80
C SER A 650 -33.15 4.56 -11.07
N ARG A 651 -33.85 3.74 -11.88
CA ARG A 651 -34.56 4.20 -13.08
C ARG A 651 -35.53 5.35 -12.76
N SER A 652 -36.24 5.26 -11.65
CA SER A 652 -37.22 6.27 -11.25
C SER A 652 -36.57 7.62 -10.93
N VAL A 653 -35.42 7.62 -10.26
CA VAL A 653 -34.70 8.86 -9.92
C VAL A 653 -34.02 9.45 -11.16
N VAL A 654 -33.41 8.61 -12.00
CA VAL A 654 -32.69 9.07 -13.19
C VAL A 654 -33.64 9.65 -14.26
N PHE A 655 -34.79 9.00 -14.49
CA PHE A 655 -35.74 9.40 -15.54
C PHE A 655 -36.92 10.24 -15.02
N GLU A 656 -36.88 10.70 -13.76
CA GLU A 656 -37.72 11.81 -13.32
C GLU A 656 -37.33 13.09 -14.08
N ASP A 657 -36.02 13.41 -14.08
CA ASP A 657 -35.41 14.41 -14.96
C ASP A 657 -33.96 14.01 -15.27
N LEU A 658 -33.76 13.48 -16.48
CA LEU A 658 -32.46 13.01 -16.94
C LEU A 658 -31.44 14.16 -17.07
N ASN A 659 -31.88 15.36 -17.47
CA ASN A 659 -30.99 16.51 -17.59
C ASN A 659 -30.55 17.00 -16.21
N LYS A 660 -31.46 16.95 -15.22
CA LYS A 660 -31.15 17.24 -13.83
C LYS A 660 -30.20 16.19 -13.25
N PHE A 661 -30.43 14.90 -13.50
CA PHE A 661 -29.51 13.83 -13.07
C PHE A 661 -28.09 14.06 -13.59
N VAL A 662 -27.91 14.35 -14.88
CA VAL A 662 -26.59 14.65 -15.45
C VAL A 662 -25.95 15.90 -14.83
N ALA A 663 -26.74 16.87 -14.39
CA ALA A 663 -26.23 18.08 -13.76
C ALA A 663 -25.84 17.88 -12.28
N GLU A 664 -26.58 17.06 -11.53
CA GLU A 664 -26.50 17.01 -10.07
C GLU A 664 -25.88 15.72 -9.50
N ALA A 665 -25.80 14.63 -10.28
CA ALA A 665 -25.22 13.38 -9.81
C ALA A 665 -23.72 13.52 -9.47
N SER A 666 -23.22 12.65 -8.58
CA SER A 666 -21.80 12.61 -8.22
C SER A 666 -20.91 12.60 -9.47
N THR A 667 -19.92 13.48 -9.48
CA THR A 667 -18.95 13.61 -10.58
C THR A 667 -18.26 12.28 -10.87
N GLY A 668 -17.84 11.56 -9.83
CA GLY A 668 -17.15 10.28 -9.98
C GLY A 668 -18.05 9.19 -10.57
N LEU A 669 -19.33 9.21 -10.19
CA LEU A 669 -20.36 8.31 -10.70
C LEU A 669 -20.61 8.56 -12.18
N LEU A 670 -20.81 9.82 -12.58
CA LEU A 670 -21.03 10.18 -13.98
C LEU A 670 -19.82 9.85 -14.85
N ALA A 671 -18.60 10.15 -14.39
CA ALA A 671 -17.38 9.82 -15.11
C ALA A 671 -17.26 8.31 -15.37
N GLY A 672 -17.56 7.47 -14.36
CA GLY A 672 -17.56 6.02 -14.52
C GLY A 672 -18.67 5.50 -15.45
N ILE A 673 -19.87 6.09 -15.40
CA ILE A 673 -20.97 5.78 -16.33
C ILE A 673 -20.55 6.12 -17.77
N TYR A 674 -19.97 7.30 -17.99
CA TYR A 674 -19.50 7.73 -19.30
C TYR A 674 -18.40 6.80 -19.83
N ALA A 675 -17.43 6.44 -18.99
CA ALA A 675 -16.33 5.58 -19.38
C ALA A 675 -16.81 4.17 -19.81
N LEU A 676 -17.74 3.55 -19.09
CA LEU A 676 -18.32 2.25 -19.48
C LEU A 676 -19.28 2.34 -20.67
N ALA A 677 -19.97 3.47 -20.85
CA ALA A 677 -20.89 3.66 -21.97
C ALA A 677 -20.16 4.01 -23.28
N LEU A 678 -18.96 4.59 -23.19
CA LEU A 678 -18.21 5.11 -24.33
C LEU A 678 -17.93 4.08 -25.45
N PRO A 679 -17.63 2.79 -25.17
CA PRO A 679 -17.50 1.77 -26.21
C PRO A 679 -18.78 1.54 -27.03
N PHE A 680 -19.95 1.92 -26.50
CA PHE A 680 -21.26 1.74 -27.14
C PHE A 680 -21.73 2.95 -27.96
N THR A 681 -20.90 3.98 -28.10
CA THR A 681 -21.18 5.16 -28.94
C THR A 681 -21.50 4.86 -30.41
N PRO A 682 -20.96 3.80 -31.06
CA PRO A 682 -21.35 3.45 -32.43
C PRO A 682 -22.84 3.10 -32.61
N TRP A 683 -23.57 2.80 -31.52
CA TRP A 683 -24.99 2.45 -31.54
C TRP A 683 -25.93 3.64 -31.26
N ASP A 684 -25.39 4.84 -31.12
CA ASP A 684 -26.15 6.08 -31.04
C ASP A 684 -25.99 6.86 -32.35
N GLU A 685 -27.11 7.33 -32.92
CA GLU A 685 -27.13 7.97 -34.24
C GLU A 685 -26.25 9.24 -34.30
N LYS A 686 -26.19 9.99 -33.19
CA LYS A 686 -25.41 11.21 -33.10
C LYS A 686 -23.98 10.93 -32.67
N LEU A 687 -23.80 10.19 -31.57
CA LEU A 687 -22.45 9.92 -31.04
C LEU A 687 -21.61 9.06 -31.97
N CYS A 688 -22.19 8.22 -32.82
CA CYS A 688 -21.42 7.47 -33.83
C CYS A 688 -20.72 8.40 -34.82
N LEU A 689 -21.37 9.50 -35.20
CA LEU A 689 -20.78 10.52 -36.07
C LEU A 689 -19.78 11.38 -35.30
N ASP A 690 -20.14 11.84 -34.10
CA ASP A 690 -19.29 12.72 -33.30
C ASP A 690 -18.03 11.99 -32.82
N SER A 691 -18.14 10.72 -32.39
CA SER A 691 -17.01 9.89 -31.93
C SER A 691 -15.98 9.56 -33.01
N ALA A 692 -16.31 9.75 -34.29
CA ALA A 692 -15.34 9.66 -35.39
C ALA A 692 -14.40 10.89 -35.46
N TYR A 693 -14.81 12.03 -34.90
CA TYR A 693 -14.06 13.30 -34.94
C TYR A 693 -13.57 13.76 -33.56
N PHE A 694 -14.35 13.52 -32.51
CA PHE A 694 -14.04 13.86 -31.13
C PHE A 694 -14.54 12.76 -30.19
N LYS A 695 -13.60 12.02 -29.60
CA LYS A 695 -13.89 10.99 -28.60
C LYS A 695 -13.16 11.37 -27.30
N PRO A 696 -13.89 11.56 -26.18
CA PRO A 696 -13.26 11.77 -24.87
C PRO A 696 -12.27 10.65 -24.58
N ASP A 697 -11.11 10.97 -24.02
CA ASP A 697 -10.19 9.93 -23.57
C ASP A 697 -10.85 9.17 -22.40
N VAL A 698 -11.00 7.86 -22.57
CA VAL A 698 -11.56 6.99 -21.54
C VAL A 698 -10.69 6.99 -20.28
N ASN A 699 -9.39 7.25 -20.42
CA ASN A 699 -8.43 7.30 -19.32
C ASN A 699 -8.69 8.50 -18.42
N ASP A 700 -8.95 9.66 -19.02
CA ASP A 700 -9.27 10.88 -18.29
C ASP A 700 -10.58 10.71 -17.51
N LEU A 701 -11.58 10.06 -18.11
CA LEU A 701 -12.84 9.72 -17.43
C LEU A 701 -12.61 8.78 -16.23
N TRP A 702 -11.77 7.75 -16.39
CA TRP A 702 -11.41 6.86 -15.28
C TRP A 702 -10.59 7.56 -14.19
N GLN A 703 -9.71 8.49 -14.59
CA GLN A 703 -8.94 9.30 -13.65
C GLN A 703 -9.85 10.20 -12.81
N VAL A 704 -10.85 10.85 -13.43
CA VAL A 704 -11.86 11.63 -12.71
C VAL A 704 -12.64 10.73 -11.75
N SER A 705 -13.13 9.58 -12.23
CA SER A 705 -13.88 8.63 -11.40
C SER A 705 -13.07 8.14 -10.19
N TYR A 706 -11.81 7.79 -10.40
CA TYR A 706 -10.90 7.33 -9.35
C TYR A 706 -10.55 8.45 -8.35
N THR A 707 -10.29 9.66 -8.82
CA THR A 707 -9.99 10.82 -7.96
C THR A 707 -11.17 11.15 -7.07
N CYS A 708 -12.39 11.17 -7.62
CA CYS A 708 -13.61 11.37 -6.84
C CYS A 708 -13.84 10.23 -5.84
N LEU A 709 -13.57 8.97 -6.21
CA LEU A 709 -13.66 7.85 -5.28
C LEU A 709 -12.79 8.10 -4.04
N GLN A 710 -11.52 8.44 -4.24
CA GLN A 710 -10.58 8.68 -3.12
C GLN A 710 -11.09 9.79 -2.18
N LYS A 711 -11.72 10.84 -2.73
CA LYS A 711 -12.35 11.91 -1.94
C LYS A 711 -13.60 11.42 -1.17
N GLU A 712 -14.40 10.55 -1.78
CA GLU A 712 -15.63 10.01 -1.17
C GLU A 712 -15.37 8.92 -0.11
N LEU A 713 -14.18 8.31 -0.03
CA LEU A 713 -13.87 7.23 0.92
C LEU A 713 -14.01 7.64 2.40
N HIS A 714 -13.87 8.92 2.71
CA HIS A 714 -14.00 9.44 4.07
C HIS A 714 -15.46 9.60 4.51
N PHE A 715 -16.36 9.83 3.56
CA PHE A 715 -17.79 10.04 3.80
C PHE A 715 -18.59 9.25 2.76
N PRO A 716 -18.57 7.91 2.85
CA PRO A 716 -19.14 7.07 1.82
C PRO A 716 -20.65 7.28 1.70
N ARG A 717 -21.13 7.16 0.47
CA ARG A 717 -22.54 7.22 0.06
C ARG A 717 -22.88 6.04 -0.84
N LEU A 718 -24.14 5.92 -1.24
CA LEU A 718 -24.52 4.91 -2.24
C LEU A 718 -23.76 5.14 -3.56
N SER A 719 -23.48 6.41 -3.92
CA SER A 719 -22.62 6.77 -5.06
C SER A 719 -21.22 6.17 -4.98
N THR A 720 -20.64 6.11 -3.78
CA THR A 720 -19.29 5.58 -3.58
C THR A 720 -19.23 4.10 -3.95
N ILE A 721 -20.24 3.32 -3.57
CA ILE A 721 -20.35 1.90 -3.95
C ILE A 721 -20.60 1.73 -5.45
N GLN A 722 -21.42 2.59 -6.04
CA GLN A 722 -21.63 2.61 -7.49
C GLN A 722 -20.31 2.89 -8.24
N ILE A 723 -19.50 3.85 -7.78
CA ILE A 723 -18.19 4.17 -8.36
C ILE A 723 -17.23 2.98 -8.25
N PHE A 724 -17.17 2.31 -7.08
CA PHE A 724 -16.40 1.07 -6.94
C PHE A 724 -16.81 0.03 -7.99
N LEU A 725 -18.10 -0.28 -8.11
CA LEU A 725 -18.60 -1.28 -9.06
C LEU A 725 -18.25 -0.94 -10.52
N LEU A 726 -18.28 0.35 -10.88
CA LEU A 726 -17.89 0.84 -12.20
C LEU A 726 -16.37 0.66 -12.43
N LEU A 727 -15.54 1.11 -11.49
CA LEU A 727 -14.07 1.00 -11.59
C LEU A 727 -13.58 -0.44 -11.61
N LEU A 728 -14.25 -1.35 -10.90
CA LEU A 728 -13.92 -2.77 -10.91
C LEU A 728 -14.12 -3.41 -12.29
N ASN A 729 -15.01 -2.84 -13.10
CA ASN A 729 -15.26 -3.24 -14.47
C ASN A 729 -14.45 -2.44 -15.51
N HIS A 730 -13.47 -1.65 -15.08
CA HIS A 730 -12.49 -1.02 -15.96
C HIS A 730 -11.65 -2.11 -16.66
N THR A 731 -11.76 -2.19 -17.99
CA THR A 731 -10.95 -3.12 -18.78
C THR A 731 -9.51 -2.58 -18.91
N PRO A 732 -8.46 -3.37 -18.59
CA PRO A 732 -7.07 -2.90 -18.70
C PRO A 732 -6.71 -2.45 -20.12
N PHE A 733 -5.84 -1.45 -20.22
CA PHE A 733 -5.38 -0.87 -21.49
C PHE A 733 -4.81 -1.90 -22.46
N ASP A 734 -4.06 -2.87 -21.93
CA ASP A 734 -3.67 -4.04 -22.70
C ASP A 734 -4.61 -5.20 -22.37
N VAL A 735 -5.37 -5.60 -23.40
CA VAL A 735 -6.31 -6.71 -23.35
C VAL A 735 -5.66 -8.04 -22.97
N VAL A 736 -4.33 -8.19 -23.09
CA VAL A 736 -3.60 -9.42 -22.70
C VAL A 736 -2.97 -9.39 -21.31
N VAL A 737 -2.96 -8.24 -20.63
CA VAL A 737 -2.31 -8.08 -19.32
C VAL A 737 -3.19 -8.62 -18.19
N VAL A 738 -2.54 -9.27 -17.23
CA VAL A 738 -3.15 -9.73 -15.98
C VAL A 738 -3.46 -8.52 -15.11
N GLU A 739 -4.62 -8.53 -14.46
CA GLU A 739 -5.00 -7.49 -13.52
C GLU A 739 -3.97 -7.32 -12.39
N ASN A 740 -3.69 -6.06 -12.04
CA ASN A 740 -2.77 -5.66 -10.98
C ASN A 740 -3.33 -6.07 -9.60
N PRO A 741 -2.52 -6.51 -8.62
CA PRO A 741 -2.96 -6.74 -7.23
C PRO A 741 -3.84 -5.65 -6.61
N PHE A 742 -3.66 -4.38 -6.99
CA PHE A 742 -4.48 -3.24 -6.59
C PHE A 742 -5.97 -3.47 -6.84
N VAL A 743 -6.28 -4.15 -7.95
CA VAL A 743 -7.61 -4.58 -8.35
C VAL A 743 -8.16 -5.27 -7.10
N TRP A 744 -7.72 -6.46 -6.68
CA TRP A 744 -8.24 -7.16 -5.49
C TRP A 744 -8.48 -6.26 -4.25
N SER A 745 -7.51 -5.43 -3.87
CA SER A 745 -7.63 -4.48 -2.74
C SER A 745 -8.82 -3.52 -2.89
N LEU A 746 -9.13 -3.09 -4.11
CA LEU A 746 -10.29 -2.25 -4.41
C LEU A 746 -11.64 -2.94 -4.10
N ALA A 747 -11.76 -4.27 -4.26
CA ALA A 747 -13.01 -4.98 -3.96
C ALA A 747 -13.12 -5.27 -2.47
N ALA A 748 -12.00 -5.55 -1.80
CA ALA A 748 -11.97 -5.64 -0.35
C ALA A 748 -12.43 -4.31 0.28
N SER A 749 -11.95 -3.19 -0.27
CA SER A 749 -12.38 -1.84 0.14
C SER A 749 -13.88 -1.61 -0.15
N MET A 750 -14.36 -1.98 -1.35
CA MET A 750 -15.79 -1.91 -1.69
C MET A 750 -16.66 -2.70 -0.72
N LEU A 751 -16.28 -3.94 -0.39
CA LEU A 751 -17.02 -4.80 0.53
C LEU A 751 -17.09 -4.18 1.93
N ALA A 752 -15.95 -3.70 2.46
CA ALA A 752 -15.91 -3.03 3.75
C ALA A 752 -16.81 -1.79 3.77
N MET A 753 -16.76 -0.95 2.73
CA MET A 753 -17.61 0.24 2.62
C MET A 753 -19.09 -0.12 2.48
N ALA A 754 -19.43 -1.19 1.75
CA ALA A 754 -20.80 -1.66 1.64
C ALA A 754 -21.36 -2.11 2.99
N GLN A 755 -20.56 -2.79 3.82
CA GLN A 755 -20.91 -3.15 5.19
C GLN A 755 -21.04 -1.91 6.09
N SER A 756 -20.15 -0.93 5.97
CA SER A 756 -20.27 0.34 6.70
C SER A 756 -21.56 1.09 6.36
N LEU A 757 -22.02 1.03 5.10
CA LEU A 757 -23.30 1.64 4.69
C LEU A 757 -24.54 0.79 5.05
N GLY A 758 -24.32 -0.38 5.66
CA GLY A 758 -25.35 -1.35 6.02
C GLY A 758 -26.04 -2.00 4.81
N LEU A 759 -25.37 -2.10 3.67
CA LEU A 759 -25.92 -2.78 2.49
C LEU A 759 -26.06 -4.29 2.71
N ASN A 760 -25.25 -4.87 3.60
CA ASN A 760 -25.32 -6.28 4.00
C ASN A 760 -26.56 -6.63 4.83
N VAL A 761 -27.29 -5.63 5.33
CA VAL A 761 -28.50 -5.84 6.13
C VAL A 761 -29.73 -5.62 5.27
N ASN A 762 -30.74 -6.48 5.40
CA ASN A 762 -31.97 -6.39 4.65
C ASN A 762 -32.74 -5.10 5.00
N PRO A 763 -32.90 -4.16 4.05
CA PRO A 763 -33.58 -2.90 4.31
C PRO A 763 -35.11 -3.03 4.25
N SER A 764 -35.65 -4.23 4.03
CA SER A 764 -37.08 -4.47 3.93
C SER A 764 -37.76 -4.17 5.27
N GLY A 765 -38.55 -3.08 5.31
CA GLY A 765 -39.21 -2.61 6.53
C GLY A 765 -38.54 -1.39 7.18
N TRP A 766 -37.40 -0.93 6.68
CA TRP A 766 -36.79 0.31 7.12
C TRP A 766 -37.64 1.52 6.70
N LYS A 767 -37.57 2.61 7.48
CA LYS A 767 -38.28 3.87 7.18
C LYS A 767 -37.52 4.70 6.16
N LEU A 768 -37.39 4.14 4.95
CA LEU A 768 -36.72 4.76 3.80
C LEU A 768 -37.68 4.92 2.61
N PRO A 769 -37.39 5.84 1.67
CA PRO A 769 -38.10 5.89 0.40
C PRO A 769 -38.04 4.53 -0.33
N PRO A 770 -39.13 4.07 -0.97
CA PRO A 770 -39.17 2.77 -1.64
C PRO A 770 -38.06 2.59 -2.70
N TRP A 771 -37.71 3.65 -3.43
CA TRP A 771 -36.64 3.60 -4.43
C TRP A 771 -35.27 3.31 -3.80
N GLU A 772 -35.00 3.83 -2.60
CA GLU A 772 -33.72 3.66 -1.89
C GLU A 772 -33.61 2.24 -1.33
N VAL A 773 -34.70 1.69 -0.78
CA VAL A 773 -34.76 0.28 -0.33
C VAL A 773 -34.43 -0.65 -1.50
N ARG A 774 -35.09 -0.46 -2.65
CA ARG A 774 -34.83 -1.24 -3.86
C ARG A 774 -33.37 -1.09 -4.32
N LEU A 775 -32.84 0.13 -4.33
CA LEU A 775 -31.46 0.39 -4.74
C LEU A 775 -30.44 -0.29 -3.81
N ARG A 776 -30.59 -0.19 -2.49
CA ARG A 776 -29.70 -0.83 -1.50
C ARG A 776 -29.63 -2.34 -1.68
N ARG A 777 -30.79 -3.00 -1.89
CA ARG A 777 -30.85 -4.44 -2.18
C ARG A 777 -30.09 -4.78 -3.47
N ARG A 778 -30.28 -4.01 -4.56
CA ARG A 778 -29.54 -4.22 -5.82
C ARG A 778 -28.04 -4.01 -5.67
N LEU A 779 -27.62 -2.96 -4.94
CA LEU A 779 -26.21 -2.66 -4.70
C LEU A 779 -25.51 -3.76 -3.89
N TRP A 780 -26.15 -4.29 -2.85
CA TRP A 780 -25.58 -5.43 -2.11
C TRP A 780 -25.32 -6.63 -3.02
N TRP A 781 -26.33 -7.02 -3.81
CA TRP A 781 -26.18 -8.14 -4.73
C TRP A 781 -25.15 -7.86 -5.83
N ALA A 782 -25.01 -6.61 -6.29
CA ALA A 782 -23.95 -6.22 -7.22
C ALA A 782 -22.55 -6.35 -6.59
N VAL A 783 -22.40 -5.91 -5.32
CA VAL A 783 -21.17 -6.10 -4.53
C VAL A 783 -20.86 -7.59 -4.37
N TYR A 784 -21.87 -8.41 -4.04
CA TYR A 784 -21.72 -9.86 -3.86
C TYR A 784 -21.28 -10.57 -5.15
N VAL A 785 -21.91 -10.23 -6.28
CA VAL A 785 -21.56 -10.72 -7.63
C VAL A 785 -20.12 -10.34 -7.97
N GLU A 786 -19.82 -9.04 -7.99
CA GLU A 786 -18.50 -8.53 -8.38
C GLU A 786 -17.39 -9.11 -7.50
N TYR A 787 -17.58 -9.11 -6.18
CA TYR A 787 -16.60 -9.64 -5.23
C TYR A 787 -16.34 -11.14 -5.41
N THR A 788 -17.41 -11.93 -5.58
CA THR A 788 -17.30 -13.39 -5.73
C THR A 788 -16.60 -13.77 -7.03
N TRP A 789 -16.99 -13.18 -8.16
CA TRP A 789 -16.34 -13.46 -9.45
C TRP A 789 -14.88 -12.97 -9.48
N ARG A 790 -14.59 -11.90 -8.74
CA ARG A 790 -13.20 -11.49 -8.54
C ARG A 790 -12.38 -12.47 -7.72
N ALA A 791 -12.95 -13.00 -6.64
CA ALA A 791 -12.29 -14.02 -5.82
C ALA A 791 -11.98 -15.26 -6.66
N VAL A 792 -12.92 -15.68 -7.52
CA VAL A 792 -12.72 -16.76 -8.49
C VAL A 792 -11.53 -16.48 -9.40
N THR A 793 -11.51 -15.33 -10.07
CA THR A 793 -10.50 -14.98 -11.08
C THR A 793 -9.11 -14.75 -10.51
N HIS A 794 -9.02 -14.26 -9.26
CA HIS A 794 -7.75 -14.08 -8.54
C HIS A 794 -7.31 -15.33 -7.75
N GLY A 795 -8.12 -16.39 -7.72
CA GLY A 795 -7.84 -17.60 -6.96
C GLY A 795 -7.80 -17.38 -5.45
N ARG A 796 -8.62 -16.46 -4.94
CA ARG A 796 -8.71 -16.10 -3.51
C ARG A 796 -9.97 -16.71 -2.88
N SER A 797 -9.92 -16.89 -1.56
CA SER A 797 -11.13 -17.22 -0.80
C SER A 797 -12.02 -15.97 -0.69
N SER A 798 -13.35 -16.15 -0.77
CA SER A 798 -14.28 -15.06 -0.48
C SER A 798 -14.18 -14.66 0.99
N MET A 799 -14.21 -13.35 1.27
CA MET A 799 -14.27 -12.81 2.63
C MET A 799 -15.73 -12.59 3.09
N ILE A 800 -16.70 -12.85 2.22
CA ILE A 800 -18.11 -12.77 2.58
C ILE A 800 -18.47 -14.07 3.32
N SER A 801 -18.67 -13.97 4.64
CA SER A 801 -19.26 -15.06 5.42
C SER A 801 -20.78 -15.08 5.21
N ASP A 802 -21.40 -16.25 5.35
CA ASP A 802 -22.86 -16.34 5.36
C ASP A 802 -23.45 -15.74 6.65
N ASP A 803 -22.62 -15.55 7.68
CA ASP A 803 -23.02 -14.97 8.97
C ASP A 803 -23.03 -13.43 8.97
N ASP A 804 -22.50 -12.78 7.93
CA ASP A 804 -22.26 -11.33 7.90
C ASP A 804 -23.34 -10.54 7.14
N TRP A 805 -24.40 -11.18 6.63
CA TRP A 805 -25.44 -10.55 5.83
C TRP A 805 -26.78 -11.33 5.80
N ASP A 806 -27.90 -10.64 5.54
CA ASP A 806 -29.25 -11.25 5.52
C ASP A 806 -30.18 -10.73 4.40
N VAL A 807 -29.62 -10.03 3.40
CA VAL A 807 -30.40 -9.50 2.26
C VAL A 807 -31.06 -10.62 1.47
N SER A 808 -32.39 -10.59 1.36
CA SER A 808 -33.12 -11.62 0.62
C SER A 808 -32.85 -11.57 -0.90
N PRO A 809 -32.97 -12.72 -1.62
CA PRO A 809 -32.84 -12.77 -3.07
C PRO A 809 -33.70 -11.74 -3.80
N LEU A 810 -33.16 -11.20 -4.90
CA LEU A 810 -33.86 -10.20 -5.71
C LEU A 810 -35.07 -10.79 -6.43
N THR A 811 -36.10 -9.96 -6.56
CA THR A 811 -37.34 -10.24 -7.27
C THR A 811 -37.60 -9.14 -8.30
N SER A 812 -38.58 -9.33 -9.19
CA SER A 812 -38.98 -8.28 -10.15
C SER A 812 -39.43 -6.98 -9.46
N ALA A 813 -39.96 -7.07 -8.24
CA ALA A 813 -40.36 -5.90 -7.44
C ALA A 813 -39.17 -4.99 -7.10
N ASP A 814 -37.96 -5.53 -6.98
CA ASP A 814 -36.74 -4.77 -6.72
C ASP A 814 -36.31 -3.89 -7.89
N PHE A 815 -36.97 -4.04 -9.05
CA PHE A 815 -36.72 -3.24 -10.26
C PHE A 815 -37.92 -2.40 -10.68
N ALA A 816 -38.98 -2.38 -9.86
CA ALA A 816 -40.18 -1.62 -10.13
C ALA A 816 -39.87 -0.12 -10.33
N ILE A 817 -40.61 0.47 -11.27
CA ILE A 817 -40.54 1.88 -11.63
C ILE A 817 -41.70 2.60 -10.95
N ASP A 818 -41.39 3.65 -10.20
CA ASP A 818 -42.40 4.51 -9.60
C ASP A 818 -43.21 5.27 -10.68
N PRO A 819 -44.52 5.52 -10.48
CA PRO A 819 -45.42 6.09 -11.49
C PRO A 819 -45.01 7.47 -12.03
N THR A 820 -44.14 8.18 -11.32
CA THR A 820 -43.69 9.55 -11.62
C THR A 820 -42.61 9.61 -12.70
N ALA A 821 -42.02 8.49 -13.10
CA ALA A 821 -40.88 8.48 -14.04
C ALA A 821 -41.32 8.45 -15.51
N ASN A 822 -40.73 9.31 -16.34
CA ASN A 822 -41.01 9.40 -17.78
C ASN A 822 -39.93 8.69 -18.59
N LEU A 823 -40.09 7.37 -18.78
CA LEU A 823 -39.09 6.55 -19.48
C LEU A 823 -39.39 6.38 -20.97
N PRO A 824 -38.34 6.37 -21.82
CA PRO A 824 -38.42 5.83 -23.17
C PRO A 824 -38.92 4.38 -23.18
N GLU A 825 -39.70 4.01 -24.20
CA GLU A 825 -40.30 2.68 -24.35
C GLU A 825 -39.24 1.56 -24.32
N SER A 826 -38.09 1.77 -24.96
CA SER A 826 -36.96 0.83 -24.98
C SER A 826 -36.33 0.51 -23.61
N ILE A 827 -36.47 1.39 -22.62
CA ILE A 827 -35.95 1.20 -21.24
C ILE A 827 -37.04 0.62 -20.33
N ARG A 828 -38.31 0.88 -20.65
CA ARG A 828 -39.47 0.35 -19.91
C ARG A 828 -39.59 -1.16 -20.05
N ASP A 829 -39.31 -1.69 -21.25
CA ASP A 829 -39.50 -3.11 -21.59
C ASP A 829 -38.26 -3.98 -21.35
N GLN A 830 -37.22 -3.46 -20.69
CA GLN A 830 -36.03 -4.24 -20.34
C GLN A 830 -36.38 -5.35 -19.33
N SER A 831 -36.16 -6.61 -19.73
CA SER A 831 -36.19 -7.74 -18.78
C SER A 831 -34.96 -7.69 -17.89
N LEU A 832 -35.15 -7.82 -16.59
CA LEU A 832 -34.06 -7.83 -15.59
C LEU A 832 -33.86 -9.23 -15.00
N ASP A 833 -34.35 -10.24 -15.72
CA ASP A 833 -34.16 -11.65 -15.41
C ASP A 833 -32.67 -12.01 -15.36
N TYR A 834 -31.85 -11.38 -16.21
CA TYR A 834 -30.42 -11.63 -16.30
C TYR A 834 -29.73 -11.47 -14.96
N PHE A 835 -29.84 -10.29 -14.33
CA PHE A 835 -29.14 -10.00 -13.09
C PHE A 835 -29.62 -10.88 -11.93
N ILE A 836 -30.93 -11.15 -11.86
CA ILE A 836 -31.51 -12.07 -10.86
C ILE A 836 -30.89 -13.47 -11.02
N ARG A 837 -30.80 -13.98 -12.25
CA ARG A 837 -30.20 -15.30 -12.51
C ARG A 837 -28.70 -15.31 -12.28
N LEU A 838 -27.98 -14.22 -12.58
CA LEU A 838 -26.57 -14.05 -12.25
C LEU A 838 -26.33 -14.07 -10.73
N CYS A 839 -27.16 -13.39 -9.95
CA CYS A 839 -27.11 -13.41 -8.48
C CYS A 839 -27.26 -14.83 -7.93
N SER A 840 -28.27 -15.56 -8.43
CA SER A 840 -28.52 -16.96 -8.04
C SER A 840 -27.33 -17.87 -8.38
N LEU A 841 -26.78 -17.74 -9.60
CA LEU A 841 -25.60 -18.50 -10.03
C LEU A 841 -24.36 -18.17 -9.19
N THR A 842 -24.20 -16.90 -8.81
CA THR A 842 -23.10 -16.43 -7.98
C THR A 842 -23.16 -17.07 -6.59
N GLY A 843 -24.36 -17.21 -6.01
CA GLY A 843 -24.55 -17.94 -4.74
C GLY A 843 -24.06 -19.39 -4.83
N ILE A 844 -24.42 -20.11 -5.90
CA ILE A 844 -23.92 -21.47 -6.16
C ILE A 844 -22.38 -21.47 -6.28
N THR A 845 -21.84 -20.49 -7.01
CA THR A 845 -20.39 -20.36 -7.25
C THR A 845 -19.61 -20.08 -5.97
N SER A 846 -20.13 -19.22 -5.10
CA SER A 846 -19.56 -18.93 -3.79
C SER A 846 -19.51 -20.21 -2.92
N GLY A 847 -20.61 -20.97 -2.89
CA GLY A 847 -20.68 -22.27 -2.21
C GLY A 847 -19.64 -23.26 -2.73
N VAL A 848 -19.51 -23.41 -4.06
CA VAL A 848 -18.47 -24.24 -4.70
C VAL A 848 -17.07 -23.80 -4.28
N CYS A 849 -16.79 -22.50 -4.28
CA CYS A 849 -15.48 -21.97 -3.87
C CYS A 849 -15.17 -22.28 -2.41
N ARG A 850 -16.13 -22.10 -1.50
CA ARG A 850 -15.94 -22.40 -0.08
C ARG A 850 -15.70 -23.89 0.15
N GLN A 851 -16.48 -24.74 -0.52
CA GLN A 851 -16.45 -26.20 -0.37
C GLN A 851 -15.18 -26.85 -0.94
N PHE A 852 -14.67 -26.36 -2.08
CA PHE A 852 -13.57 -27.04 -2.80
C PHE A 852 -12.27 -26.22 -2.94
N PHE A 853 -12.32 -24.90 -2.71
CA PHE A 853 -11.22 -23.99 -3.04
C PHE A 853 -10.80 -23.07 -1.87
N SER A 854 -11.46 -23.14 -0.71
CA SER A 854 -10.94 -22.50 0.50
C SER A 854 -9.62 -23.14 0.94
N LEU A 855 -8.76 -22.39 1.63
CA LEU A 855 -7.48 -22.91 2.12
C LEU A 855 -7.68 -24.17 3.00
N ARG A 856 -8.70 -24.17 3.85
CA ARG A 856 -9.08 -25.32 4.67
C ARG A 856 -9.54 -26.50 3.82
N ALA A 857 -10.38 -26.28 2.80
CA ALA A 857 -10.84 -27.35 1.91
C ALA A 857 -9.69 -27.96 1.10
N ALA A 858 -8.78 -27.13 0.58
CA ALA A 858 -7.62 -27.56 -0.21
C ALA A 858 -6.56 -28.31 0.63
N SER A 859 -6.48 -28.03 1.93
CA SER A 859 -5.52 -28.67 2.85
C SER A 859 -5.99 -30.06 3.35
N ARG A 860 -7.27 -30.41 3.20
CA ARG A 860 -7.80 -31.74 3.57
C ARG A 860 -7.39 -32.80 2.53
N PRO A 861 -7.24 -34.08 2.93
CA PRO A 861 -7.03 -35.17 1.98
C PRO A 861 -8.11 -35.19 0.89
N GLN A 862 -7.69 -35.12 -0.38
CA GLN A 862 -8.59 -35.00 -1.53
C GLN A 862 -9.06 -36.39 -2.00
N VAL A 863 -9.87 -37.07 -1.19
CA VAL A 863 -10.40 -38.41 -1.51
C VAL A 863 -11.53 -38.30 -2.53
N LEU A 864 -11.45 -39.02 -3.65
CA LEU A 864 -12.35 -38.88 -4.80
C LEU A 864 -13.82 -39.17 -4.44
N GLU A 865 -14.09 -40.20 -3.65
CA GLU A 865 -15.43 -40.60 -3.21
C GLU A 865 -16.09 -39.50 -2.37
N SER A 866 -15.33 -38.91 -1.44
CA SER A 866 -15.82 -37.80 -0.62
C SER A 866 -16.09 -36.56 -1.47
N LEU A 867 -15.21 -36.27 -2.44
CA LEU A 867 -15.40 -35.15 -3.37
C LEU A 867 -16.60 -35.39 -4.30
N LEU A 868 -16.86 -36.62 -4.73
CA LEU A 868 -18.04 -36.98 -5.52
C LEU A 868 -19.33 -36.77 -4.74
N GLU A 869 -19.37 -37.18 -3.47
CA GLU A 869 -20.52 -36.94 -2.58
C GLU A 869 -20.75 -35.43 -2.41
N GLN A 870 -19.68 -34.71 -2.07
CA GLN A 870 -19.68 -33.26 -1.92
C GLN A 870 -20.15 -32.53 -3.19
N ALA A 871 -19.80 -33.03 -4.38
CA ALA A 871 -20.16 -32.42 -5.66
C ALA A 871 -21.62 -32.67 -6.08
N ARG A 872 -22.35 -33.59 -5.44
CA ARG A 872 -23.75 -33.88 -5.81
C ARG A 872 -24.64 -32.64 -5.68
N GLY A 873 -24.58 -31.96 -4.53
CA GLY A 873 -25.38 -30.76 -4.25
C GLY A 873 -25.15 -29.64 -5.27
N PRO A 874 -23.91 -29.15 -5.43
CA PRO A 874 -23.62 -28.09 -6.40
C PRO A 874 -23.97 -28.46 -7.85
N ARG A 875 -23.78 -29.71 -8.27
CA ARG A 875 -24.16 -30.16 -9.63
C ARG A 875 -25.67 -30.15 -9.83
N GLN A 876 -26.45 -30.60 -8.85
CA GLN A 876 -27.91 -30.55 -8.89
C GLN A 876 -28.41 -29.10 -8.93
N GLN A 877 -27.80 -28.21 -8.13
CA GLN A 877 -28.12 -26.79 -8.15
C GLN A 877 -27.84 -26.15 -9.51
N LEU A 878 -26.72 -26.47 -10.15
CA LEU A 878 -26.39 -25.97 -11.50
C LEU A 878 -27.36 -26.48 -12.57
N LEU A 879 -27.74 -27.76 -12.53
CA LEU A 879 -28.72 -28.31 -13.47
C LEU A 879 -30.08 -27.65 -13.29
N LYS A 880 -30.55 -27.58 -12.05
CA LYS A 880 -31.81 -26.90 -11.72
C LYS A 880 -31.80 -25.44 -12.14
N TRP A 881 -30.70 -24.72 -11.88
CA TRP A 881 -30.55 -23.33 -12.29
C TRP A 881 -30.69 -23.16 -13.81
N LEU A 882 -30.14 -24.10 -14.60
CA LEU A 882 -30.26 -24.09 -16.06
C LEU A 882 -31.69 -24.41 -16.54
N GLU A 883 -32.37 -25.34 -15.87
CA GLU A 883 -33.78 -25.69 -16.12
C GLU A 883 -34.75 -24.54 -15.76
N ASP A 884 -34.44 -23.78 -14.71
CA ASP A 884 -35.24 -22.65 -14.20
C ASP A 884 -34.96 -21.32 -14.96
N LEU A 885 -34.20 -21.35 -16.05
CA LEU A 885 -33.96 -20.17 -16.89
C LEU A 885 -35.24 -19.78 -17.65
N PRO A 886 -35.64 -18.50 -17.61
CA PRO A 886 -36.77 -18.02 -18.38
C PRO A 886 -36.47 -18.07 -19.88
N GLU A 887 -37.52 -18.15 -20.70
CA GLU A 887 -37.40 -18.23 -22.17
C GLU A 887 -36.67 -17.02 -22.78
N SER A 888 -36.72 -15.87 -22.11
CA SER A 888 -35.99 -14.64 -22.44
C SER A 888 -34.46 -14.83 -22.43
N LEU A 889 -33.94 -15.70 -21.57
CA LEU A 889 -32.51 -15.93 -21.40
C LEU A 889 -32.04 -17.24 -22.06
N ALA A 890 -32.95 -18.05 -22.60
CA ALA A 890 -32.63 -19.34 -23.18
C ALA A 890 -31.74 -19.23 -24.44
N LEU A 891 -30.89 -20.24 -24.69
CA LEU A 891 -30.09 -20.33 -25.92
C LEU A 891 -30.99 -20.60 -27.15
N ARG A 892 -31.55 -19.56 -27.77
CA ARG A 892 -32.31 -19.70 -29.03
C ARG A 892 -31.38 -19.96 -30.22
N PRO A 893 -31.76 -20.86 -31.16
CA PRO A 893 -31.17 -20.93 -32.50
C PRO A 893 -31.71 -19.77 -33.38
N GLU A 894 -30.81 -19.12 -34.13
CA GLU A 894 -30.97 -18.02 -35.12
C GLU A 894 -32.29 -17.20 -35.12
N PRO A 895 -32.24 -15.86 -34.98
CA PRO A 895 -33.43 -15.00 -35.13
C PRO A 895 -33.99 -15.05 -36.56
N SER A 896 -35.30 -14.96 -36.70
CA SER A 896 -35.93 -14.63 -37.99
C SER A 896 -35.62 -13.18 -38.40
N ASP A 897 -35.56 -12.89 -39.70
CA ASP A 897 -35.23 -11.57 -40.31
C ASP A 897 -36.02 -10.34 -39.81
N GLY A 898 -36.98 -10.50 -38.90
CA GLY A 898 -37.74 -9.42 -38.26
C GLY A 898 -37.15 -8.82 -36.97
N ASP A 899 -36.15 -9.45 -36.32
CA ASP A 899 -35.58 -9.01 -35.03
C ASP A 899 -34.46 -7.97 -35.19
N VAL A 900 -34.73 -6.88 -35.92
CA VAL A 900 -33.69 -5.92 -36.32
C VAL A 900 -33.12 -5.11 -35.14
N ASP A 901 -33.85 -4.96 -34.02
CA ASP A 901 -33.40 -4.21 -32.82
C ASP A 901 -32.88 -5.11 -31.66
N ASP A 902 -33.20 -6.42 -31.66
CA ASP A 902 -32.83 -7.36 -30.58
C ASP A 902 -31.42 -7.95 -30.72
N SER A 903 -30.74 -7.69 -31.84
CA SER A 903 -29.37 -8.15 -32.13
C SER A 903 -28.29 -7.63 -31.16
N VAL A 904 -28.66 -6.76 -30.22
CA VAL A 904 -27.74 -6.02 -29.35
C VAL A 904 -27.77 -6.49 -27.89
N LYS A 905 -28.83 -7.20 -27.46
CA LYS A 905 -29.06 -7.66 -26.08
C LYS A 905 -28.73 -9.14 -25.94
N SER A 906 -27.44 -9.45 -25.87
CA SER A 906 -26.97 -10.82 -25.75
C SER A 906 -26.70 -11.19 -24.29
N HIS A 907 -27.29 -12.30 -23.81
CA HIS A 907 -27.05 -12.82 -22.44
C HIS A 907 -25.96 -13.91 -22.38
N ARG A 908 -25.07 -13.95 -23.37
CA ARG A 908 -24.10 -15.06 -23.55
C ARG A 908 -23.02 -15.07 -22.48
N SER A 909 -22.74 -13.93 -21.84
CA SER A 909 -21.86 -13.81 -20.67
C SER A 909 -22.33 -14.65 -19.48
N LEU A 910 -23.65 -14.74 -19.25
CA LEU A 910 -24.23 -15.58 -18.19
C LEU A 910 -23.90 -17.07 -18.36
N TYR A 911 -23.91 -17.56 -19.60
CA TYR A 911 -23.54 -18.93 -19.91
C TYR A 911 -22.05 -19.19 -19.70
N VAL A 912 -21.18 -18.19 -19.96
CA VAL A 912 -19.75 -18.30 -19.65
C VAL A 912 -19.52 -18.39 -18.15
N ALA A 913 -20.25 -17.60 -17.35
CA ALA A 913 -20.25 -17.74 -15.90
C ALA A 913 -20.71 -19.14 -15.47
N TYR A 914 -21.83 -19.63 -16.02
CA TYR A 914 -22.36 -20.97 -15.72
C TYR A 914 -21.34 -22.09 -16.02
N TYR A 915 -20.74 -22.07 -17.21
CA TYR A 915 -19.73 -23.04 -17.58
C TYR A 915 -18.48 -22.94 -16.71
N THR A 916 -18.12 -21.74 -16.27
CA THR A 916 -16.99 -21.53 -15.35
C THR A 916 -17.26 -22.19 -14.00
N THR A 917 -18.46 -22.01 -13.43
CA THR A 917 -18.85 -22.68 -12.18
C THR A 917 -18.86 -24.21 -12.32
N HIS A 918 -19.37 -24.72 -13.45
CA HIS A 918 -19.35 -26.16 -13.73
C HIS A 918 -17.91 -26.69 -13.88
N ILE A 919 -17.04 -25.93 -14.54
CA ILE A 919 -15.60 -26.23 -14.63
C ILE A 919 -14.97 -26.26 -13.24
N LEU A 920 -15.29 -25.34 -12.33
CA LEU A 920 -14.74 -25.34 -10.96
C LEU A 920 -15.09 -26.64 -10.22
N VAL A 921 -16.34 -27.11 -10.31
CA VAL A 921 -16.75 -28.38 -9.70
C VAL A 921 -15.97 -29.56 -10.30
N LEU A 922 -15.93 -29.69 -11.63
CA LEU A 922 -15.21 -30.81 -12.27
C LEU A 922 -13.70 -30.71 -12.07
N ARG A 923 -13.14 -29.51 -11.98
CA ARG A 923 -11.73 -29.26 -11.68
C ARG A 923 -11.36 -29.78 -10.29
N ALA A 924 -12.24 -29.64 -9.30
CA ALA A 924 -12.02 -30.22 -7.98
C ALA A 924 -11.98 -31.76 -8.04
N LEU A 925 -12.92 -32.38 -8.76
CA LEU A 925 -12.97 -33.84 -8.96
C LEU A 925 -11.76 -34.39 -9.74
N LEU A 926 -11.19 -33.59 -10.65
CA LEU A 926 -10.08 -33.99 -11.50
C LEU A 926 -8.73 -34.04 -10.73
N ARG A 927 -8.57 -33.27 -9.64
CA ARG A 927 -7.31 -33.19 -8.85
C ARG A 927 -6.76 -34.55 -8.39
N PRO A 928 -7.52 -35.42 -7.69
CA PRO A 928 -7.02 -36.73 -7.28
C PRO A 928 -6.77 -37.68 -8.46
N ILE A 929 -7.45 -37.48 -9.59
CA ILE A 929 -7.28 -38.31 -10.79
C ILE A 929 -5.93 -38.03 -11.45
N ILE A 930 -5.50 -36.77 -11.52
CA ILE A 930 -4.22 -36.36 -12.13
C ILE A 930 -3.02 -36.63 -11.22
N ASP A 931 -3.21 -36.70 -9.90
CA ASP A 931 -2.14 -37.06 -8.98
C ASP A 931 -1.77 -38.55 -9.12
N SER A 932 -0.52 -38.79 -9.52
CA SER A 932 0.03 -40.14 -9.72
C SER A 932 0.20 -40.93 -8.42
N ASN A 933 0.26 -40.24 -7.27
CA ASN A 933 0.47 -40.87 -5.96
C ASN A 933 -0.84 -41.38 -5.33
N THR A 934 -1.99 -40.98 -5.87
CA THR A 934 -3.31 -41.39 -5.36
C THR A 934 -3.72 -42.76 -5.94
N GLN A 935 -4.03 -43.75 -5.10
CA GLN A 935 -4.53 -45.05 -5.57
C GLN A 935 -6.05 -45.01 -5.82
N LEU A 936 -6.50 -45.27 -7.05
CA LEU A 936 -7.93 -45.19 -7.44
C LEU A 936 -8.47 -46.48 -8.08
N ASN A 937 -7.75 -47.61 -7.97
CA ASN A 937 -8.11 -48.87 -8.64
C ASN A 937 -9.51 -49.39 -8.24
N HIS A 938 -9.94 -49.08 -7.01
CA HIS A 938 -11.24 -49.48 -6.45
C HIS A 938 -12.42 -48.63 -6.95
N VAL A 939 -12.16 -47.49 -7.60
CA VAL A 939 -13.19 -46.56 -8.13
C VAL A 939 -12.97 -46.20 -9.59
N GLN A 940 -12.37 -47.11 -10.35
CA GLN A 940 -12.08 -46.92 -11.77
C GLN A 940 -13.31 -46.48 -12.59
N SER A 941 -14.48 -47.06 -12.36
CA SER A 941 -15.73 -46.66 -13.03
C SER A 941 -16.14 -45.20 -12.76
N SER A 942 -15.88 -44.71 -11.55
CA SER A 942 -16.13 -43.31 -11.19
C SER A 942 -15.13 -42.37 -11.85
N VAL A 943 -13.85 -42.79 -11.97
CA VAL A 943 -12.82 -42.04 -12.70
C VAL A 943 -13.22 -41.86 -14.17
N GLU A 944 -13.68 -42.92 -14.83
CA GLU A 944 -14.13 -42.86 -16.23
C GLU A 944 -15.31 -41.91 -16.42
N THR A 945 -16.29 -41.97 -15.51
CA THR A 945 -17.46 -41.10 -15.51
C THR A 945 -17.07 -39.62 -15.36
N VAL A 946 -16.14 -39.31 -14.44
CA VAL A 946 -15.64 -37.93 -14.25
C VAL A 946 -14.92 -37.44 -15.49
N LEU A 947 -14.02 -38.26 -16.07
CA LEU A 947 -13.29 -37.89 -17.29
C LEU A 947 -14.24 -37.65 -18.47
N GLN A 948 -15.27 -38.50 -18.64
CA GLN A 948 -16.29 -38.32 -19.68
C GLN A 948 -17.09 -37.02 -19.47
N ALA A 949 -17.47 -36.71 -18.22
CA ALA A 949 -18.13 -35.44 -17.90
C ALA A 949 -17.26 -34.22 -18.21
N CYS A 950 -15.96 -34.27 -17.89
CA CYS A 950 -15.00 -33.20 -18.21
C CYS A 950 -14.92 -32.96 -19.73
N ARG A 951 -14.81 -34.05 -20.51
CA ARG A 951 -14.74 -34.00 -21.98
C ARG A 951 -16.01 -33.43 -22.59
N GLY A 952 -17.17 -33.91 -22.15
CA GLY A 952 -18.48 -33.45 -22.63
C GLY A 952 -18.74 -31.97 -22.34
N LEU A 953 -18.33 -31.49 -21.16
CA LEU A 953 -18.44 -30.07 -20.81
C LEU A 953 -17.60 -29.20 -21.76
N ILE A 954 -16.33 -29.56 -22.00
CA ILE A 954 -15.45 -28.80 -22.90
C ILE A 954 -15.97 -28.80 -24.34
N GLN A 955 -16.48 -29.94 -24.85
CA GLN A 955 -17.09 -29.98 -26.17
C GLN A 955 -18.27 -29.01 -26.28
N THR A 956 -19.09 -28.94 -25.23
CA THR A 956 -20.22 -28.01 -25.13
C THR A 956 -19.73 -26.56 -25.16
N VAL A 957 -18.69 -26.23 -24.38
CA VAL A 957 -18.08 -24.89 -24.36
C VAL A 957 -17.47 -24.52 -25.71
N ILE A 958 -16.75 -25.44 -26.38
CA ILE A 958 -16.23 -25.23 -27.73
C ILE A 958 -17.37 -24.92 -28.71
N LYS A 959 -18.46 -25.70 -28.69
CA LYS A 959 -19.63 -25.49 -29.54
C LYS A 959 -20.27 -24.12 -29.25
N PHE A 960 -20.39 -23.74 -27.98
CA PHE A 960 -20.92 -22.46 -27.55
C PHE A 960 -20.07 -21.29 -28.08
N ILE A 961 -18.75 -21.29 -27.85
CA ILE A 961 -17.86 -20.22 -28.33
C ILE A 961 -17.82 -20.15 -29.87
N ARG A 962 -17.92 -21.30 -30.55
CA ARG A 962 -18.09 -21.34 -32.01
C ARG A 962 -19.43 -20.75 -32.47
N GLY A 963 -20.46 -20.72 -31.64
CA GLY A 963 -21.73 -20.07 -31.96
C GLY A 963 -21.73 -18.55 -31.77
N LEU A 964 -20.68 -17.97 -31.19
CA LEU A 964 -20.60 -16.53 -30.96
C LEU A 964 -20.18 -15.78 -32.24
N ASP A 965 -20.99 -14.80 -32.66
CA ASP A 965 -20.71 -13.82 -33.72
C ASP A 965 -20.69 -12.36 -33.18
N ALA A 966 -20.43 -11.36 -34.03
CA ALA A 966 -20.27 -9.95 -33.64
C ALA A 966 -21.40 -9.37 -32.78
N ARG A 967 -22.64 -9.85 -32.91
CA ARG A 967 -23.82 -9.38 -32.16
C ARG A 967 -23.69 -9.60 -30.65
N HIS A 968 -22.96 -10.65 -30.25
CA HIS A 968 -22.84 -11.00 -28.84
C HIS A 968 -21.70 -10.25 -28.13
N GLN A 969 -20.93 -9.40 -28.81
CA GLN A 969 -19.75 -8.74 -28.21
C GLN A 969 -20.12 -7.80 -27.08
N SER A 970 -21.26 -7.11 -27.19
CA SER A 970 -21.76 -6.19 -26.17
C SER A 970 -21.95 -6.86 -24.81
N ALA A 971 -22.20 -8.17 -24.77
CA ALA A 971 -22.41 -8.93 -23.53
C ALA A 971 -21.16 -9.11 -22.65
N PHE A 972 -19.97 -8.95 -23.22
CA PHE A 972 -18.70 -9.31 -22.58
C PHE A 972 -17.94 -8.10 -22.04
N TRP A 973 -18.65 -7.01 -21.77
CA TRP A 973 -18.09 -5.82 -21.12
C TRP A 973 -17.66 -6.05 -19.65
N PRO A 974 -18.28 -6.94 -18.84
CA PRO A 974 -17.84 -7.11 -17.45
C PRO A 974 -16.45 -7.73 -17.39
N ALA A 975 -15.55 -7.15 -16.60
CA ALA A 975 -14.11 -7.44 -16.66
C ALA A 975 -13.77 -8.90 -16.31
N TYR A 976 -14.51 -9.50 -15.36
CA TYR A 976 -14.29 -10.89 -14.94
C TYR A 976 -14.59 -11.91 -16.05
N THR A 977 -15.46 -11.58 -17.02
CA THR A 977 -15.85 -12.51 -18.09
C THR A 977 -14.67 -12.88 -19.00
N ARG A 978 -13.74 -11.93 -19.24
CA ARG A 978 -12.48 -12.16 -19.95
C ARG A 978 -11.63 -13.24 -19.29
N ASN A 979 -11.53 -13.18 -17.96
CA ASN A 979 -10.78 -14.17 -17.18
C ASN A 979 -11.46 -15.54 -17.21
N CYS A 980 -12.80 -15.58 -17.09
CA CYS A 980 -13.60 -16.80 -17.20
C CYS A 980 -13.36 -17.54 -18.54
N LEU A 981 -13.15 -16.81 -19.64
CA LEU A 981 -12.86 -17.40 -20.95
C LEU A 981 -11.49 -18.13 -21.01
N ALA A 982 -10.59 -17.93 -20.06
CA ALA A 982 -9.34 -18.70 -19.97
C ALA A 982 -9.52 -20.06 -19.27
N TYR A 983 -10.55 -20.22 -18.42
CA TYR A 983 -10.77 -21.44 -17.62
C TYR A 983 -10.94 -22.71 -18.46
N PRO A 984 -11.69 -22.73 -19.57
CA PRO A 984 -11.82 -23.94 -20.39
C PRO A 984 -10.47 -24.45 -20.88
N GLY A 985 -9.57 -23.56 -21.32
CA GLY A 985 -8.24 -23.97 -21.80
C GLY A 985 -7.34 -24.50 -20.68
N LEU A 986 -7.35 -23.85 -19.51
CA LEU A 986 -6.62 -24.34 -18.33
C LEU A 986 -7.17 -25.68 -17.83
N PHE A 987 -8.48 -25.87 -17.88
CA PHE A 987 -9.15 -27.09 -17.51
C PHE A 987 -8.87 -28.24 -18.50
N CYS A 988 -8.89 -27.96 -19.82
CA CYS A 988 -8.42 -28.90 -20.84
C CYS A 988 -6.97 -29.31 -20.63
N TYR A 989 -6.11 -28.35 -20.27
CA TYR A 989 -4.71 -28.64 -19.99
C TYR A 989 -4.57 -29.56 -18.77
N MET A 990 -5.29 -29.31 -17.68
CA MET A 990 -5.35 -30.22 -16.53
C MET A 990 -5.83 -31.62 -16.94
N LEU A 991 -6.84 -31.72 -17.81
CA LEU A 991 -7.32 -33.00 -18.33
C LEU A 991 -6.22 -33.76 -19.08
N CYS A 992 -5.36 -33.07 -19.83
CA CYS A 992 -4.22 -33.69 -20.53
C CYS A 992 -3.11 -34.23 -19.59
N LEU A 993 -3.15 -33.91 -18.29
CA LEU A 993 -2.16 -34.39 -17.31
C LEU A 993 -2.51 -35.76 -16.73
N GLN A 994 -3.74 -36.25 -16.94
CA GLN A 994 -4.12 -37.59 -16.49
C GLN A 994 -3.31 -38.66 -17.21
N LYS A 995 -2.81 -39.66 -16.47
CA LYS A 995 -2.05 -40.80 -17.02
C LYS A 995 -2.81 -42.14 -16.94
N ARG A 996 -4.08 -42.11 -16.52
CA ARG A 996 -4.86 -43.31 -16.18
C ARG A 996 -5.60 -43.92 -17.36
N GLN A 997 -5.87 -43.13 -18.41
CA GLN A 997 -6.36 -43.59 -19.71
C GLN A 997 -5.41 -43.12 -20.83
N PRO A 998 -4.33 -43.88 -21.11
CA PRO A 998 -3.31 -43.49 -22.10
C PRO A 998 -3.90 -43.28 -23.50
N ASP A 999 -4.79 -44.17 -23.96
CA ASP A 999 -5.42 -44.11 -25.28
C ASP A 999 -6.28 -42.86 -25.47
N MET A 1000 -6.87 -42.36 -24.39
CA MET A 1000 -7.69 -41.16 -24.39
C MET A 1000 -6.87 -39.87 -24.20
N THR A 1001 -5.57 -39.99 -23.87
CA THR A 1001 -4.69 -38.82 -23.71
C THR A 1001 -4.50 -38.09 -25.04
N ALA A 1002 -4.40 -38.82 -26.16
CA ALA A 1002 -4.36 -38.24 -27.50
C ALA A 1002 -5.66 -37.49 -27.84
N TYR A 1003 -6.81 -38.01 -27.40
CA TYR A 1003 -8.10 -37.35 -27.55
C TYR A 1003 -8.17 -36.04 -26.75
N ASP A 1004 -7.71 -36.05 -25.50
CA ASP A 1004 -7.69 -34.86 -24.63
C ASP A 1004 -6.75 -33.77 -25.19
N GLN A 1005 -5.59 -34.17 -25.73
CA GLN A 1005 -4.67 -33.26 -26.44
C GLN A 1005 -5.32 -32.65 -27.70
N ASN A 1006 -6.05 -33.45 -28.47
CA ASN A 1006 -6.80 -32.97 -29.63
C ASN A 1006 -7.91 -31.98 -29.22
N LEU A 1007 -8.55 -32.22 -28.07
CA LEU A 1007 -9.57 -31.33 -27.52
C LEU A 1007 -8.97 -29.96 -27.13
N LEU A 1008 -7.81 -29.95 -26.47
CA LEU A 1008 -7.05 -28.73 -26.18
C LEU A 1008 -6.61 -28.01 -27.46
N ALA A 1009 -6.11 -28.74 -28.46
CA ALA A 1009 -5.74 -28.17 -29.76
C ALA A 1009 -6.96 -27.55 -30.46
N THR A 1010 -8.11 -28.20 -30.39
CA THR A 1010 -9.38 -27.72 -30.94
C THR A 1010 -9.86 -26.45 -30.25
N TRP A 1011 -9.73 -26.36 -28.93
CA TRP A 1011 -10.02 -25.14 -28.16
C TRP A 1011 -9.11 -23.98 -28.60
N ARG A 1012 -7.80 -24.21 -28.64
CA ARG A 1012 -6.81 -23.20 -29.09
C ARG A 1012 -7.09 -22.71 -30.51
N LYS A 1013 -7.38 -23.62 -31.44
CA LYS A 1013 -7.77 -23.28 -32.82
C LYS A 1013 -9.04 -22.43 -32.84
N THR A 1014 -10.05 -22.81 -32.05
CA THR A 1014 -11.32 -22.07 -31.95
C THR A 1014 -11.09 -20.65 -31.47
N LEU A 1015 -10.30 -20.46 -30.40
CA LEU A 1015 -9.96 -19.12 -29.93
C LEU A 1015 -9.20 -18.32 -30.99
N ARG A 1016 -8.17 -18.89 -31.64
CA ARG A 1016 -7.39 -18.21 -32.69
C ARG A 1016 -8.24 -17.77 -33.87
N THR A 1017 -9.18 -18.61 -34.31
CA THR A 1017 -10.09 -18.28 -35.40
C THR A 1017 -11.05 -17.14 -35.02
N ARG A 1018 -11.47 -17.06 -33.75
CA ARG A 1018 -12.40 -16.03 -33.27
C ARG A 1018 -11.70 -14.74 -32.81
N MET A 1019 -10.42 -14.79 -32.47
CA MET A 1019 -9.66 -13.66 -31.92
C MET A 1019 -9.66 -12.40 -32.78
N GLN A 1020 -9.68 -12.55 -34.12
CA GLN A 1020 -9.67 -11.41 -35.03
C GLN A 1020 -10.95 -10.60 -34.93
N SER A 1021 -12.10 -11.26 -34.81
CA SER A 1021 -13.37 -10.58 -34.61
C SER A 1021 -13.58 -10.22 -33.14
N TRP A 1022 -13.00 -10.96 -32.19
CA TRP A 1022 -13.27 -10.82 -30.75
C TRP A 1022 -11.97 -10.55 -29.97
N PRO A 1023 -11.54 -9.28 -29.84
CA PRO A 1023 -10.24 -8.92 -29.26
C PRO A 1023 -10.01 -9.39 -27.82
N PHE A 1024 -11.06 -9.47 -26.98
CA PHE A 1024 -10.92 -9.90 -25.58
C PHE A 1024 -10.55 -11.40 -25.43
N LEU A 1025 -10.72 -12.22 -26.47
CA LEU A 1025 -10.24 -13.61 -26.46
C LEU A 1025 -8.70 -13.71 -26.48
N ARG A 1026 -7.99 -12.62 -26.81
CA ARG A 1026 -6.52 -12.58 -26.79
C ARG A 1026 -5.96 -12.97 -25.42
N PHE A 1027 -6.57 -12.52 -24.33
CA PHE A 1027 -6.16 -12.89 -22.98
C PHE A 1027 -6.17 -14.40 -22.75
N ALA A 1028 -7.29 -15.04 -23.09
CA ALA A 1028 -7.46 -16.48 -22.94
C ALA A 1028 -6.45 -17.26 -23.79
N ILE A 1029 -6.17 -16.80 -25.01
CA ILE A 1029 -5.16 -17.42 -25.89
C ILE A 1029 -3.77 -17.31 -25.27
N VAL A 1030 -3.34 -16.13 -24.86
CA VAL A 1030 -2.00 -15.91 -24.30
C VAL A 1030 -1.78 -16.79 -23.07
N LYS A 1031 -2.76 -16.86 -22.16
CA LYS A 1031 -2.68 -17.72 -20.97
C LYS A 1031 -2.53 -19.21 -21.31
N VAL A 1032 -3.31 -19.70 -22.27
CA VAL A 1032 -3.31 -21.13 -22.65
C VAL A 1032 -2.06 -21.48 -23.48
N ASP A 1033 -1.67 -20.61 -24.41
CA ASP A 1033 -0.50 -20.82 -25.27
C ASP A 1033 0.81 -20.73 -24.48
N ALA A 1034 0.92 -19.82 -23.51
CA ALA A 1034 2.11 -19.72 -22.66
C ALA A 1034 2.41 -21.03 -21.92
N ILE A 1035 1.38 -21.69 -21.39
CA ILE A 1035 1.51 -22.99 -20.70
C ILE A 1035 1.90 -24.10 -21.69
N TYR A 1036 1.26 -24.13 -22.86
CA TYR A 1036 1.54 -25.13 -23.89
C TYR A 1036 2.98 -25.03 -24.41
N TRP A 1037 3.46 -23.81 -24.68
CA TRP A 1037 4.83 -23.56 -25.14
C TRP A 1037 5.89 -23.94 -24.10
N LYS A 1038 5.66 -23.60 -22.82
CA LYS A 1038 6.62 -23.90 -21.75
C LYS A 1038 6.81 -25.41 -21.54
N LYS A 1039 5.77 -26.21 -21.75
CA LYS A 1039 5.83 -27.68 -21.65
C LYS A 1039 6.54 -28.32 -22.87
N LEU A 1040 6.29 -27.83 -24.09
CA LEU A 1040 7.01 -28.30 -25.28
C LEU A 1040 8.54 -28.11 -25.16
N TYR A 1041 8.97 -27.04 -24.47
CA TYR A 1041 10.38 -26.78 -24.19
C TYR A 1041 11.01 -27.74 -23.17
N GLN A 1042 10.19 -28.37 -22.32
CA GLN A 1042 10.64 -29.35 -21.32
C GLN A 1042 10.59 -30.79 -21.82
N ASP A 1043 9.76 -31.10 -22.82
CA ASP A 1043 9.70 -32.44 -23.44
C ASP A 1043 10.70 -32.57 -24.63
N GLN A 1044 11.34 -31.48 -25.08
CA GLN A 1044 12.41 -31.46 -26.09
C GLN A 1044 13.84 -31.37 -25.51
N ASN A 1045 13.96 -31.16 -24.19
CA ASN A 1045 15.20 -31.28 -23.42
C ASN A 1045 15.09 -32.50 -22.50
#